data_AF-A0A3B3YBD2-F1
#
_entry.id   AF-A0A3B3YBD2-F1
#
_cell.length_a   1.000
_cell.length_b   1.000
_cell.length_c   1.000
_cell.angle_alpha   90.00
_cell.angle_beta   90.00
_cell.angle_gamma   90.00
#
_symmetry.space_group_name_H-M   'P 1'
#
loop_
_entity.id
_entity.type
_entity.pdbx_description
1 polymer ?
#
loop_
_entity_poly.entity_id
_entity_poly.type
_entity_poly.pdbx_seq_one_letter_code
_entity_poly.pdbx_strand_id
1 'polypeptide(L)'
;GPGLINYSSVNLFTSQGQRIVYKQPQFPPRHLWCVFGVCTCERSIWVCKSTQMCLRNFTLPAGHFLSFFFSTGVRMLDGEVTDVVEAHSLSLNPQHIHIYSASWGPEDDGKSLDGPAKLAMEAFLQGITKGRGGLGSIFVWASGNGGREQDSCNCDGYTNSIYTLSISSTTESGNVPWYSEPCSSTLATTFSSGNPGEKQIVTTDLRQKCTDSHTGTSASAPLAAGIIALALEANMNLTWRDMQHLVVRTSLPGHLIAGDWKTNGVGRIVSHSYGYGLLDAGSMVSLAQNWTTVGPQHQCVLTMLTEPRDIGNKLVFSKSVDACWGRPEYVRSLEHAQARLTLSHNQRGKLAIHLISPLGTRSTLLFPRANDYSSEGFNDWAFMTTHSWDEDPQGEWTLEIENVASNGRDYGVLSQFTLTLWGTGPSVVNPSSPDFPRPSNNSCKTFDAQQICIECSPGFSLFLQGCVKFCPPGFTSGPQLLNLSLENWVDLSSVQACLSCHPSCLTCSGAGPTDCLSCPTHSHLVFTSCLYQNQVQRKSPLTGGLQGEEDEPEVKTPAAAAGLPVVVAVLSCALILAAFVGVFFLLQVRSGDAALTWRTKLSSVFSDTRRTRLGLGLGFQRGRERKARICYKGIPTVWADEDTVACESESDSEEVDGQSERTAFIKTQSLL
;
A
#
# COMPACT_ATOMS: atom_id res chain seq x y z
N GLY A 1 29.51 40.41 -39.75
CA GLY A 1 28.93 41.57 -39.05
C GLY A 1 28.37 41.10 -37.72
N PRO A 2 28.43 41.90 -36.64
CA PRO A 2 28.31 41.41 -35.26
C PRO A 2 26.92 41.58 -34.62
N GLY A 3 26.73 40.99 -33.44
CA GLY A 3 25.57 41.20 -32.54
C GLY A 3 25.34 40.00 -31.62
N LEU A 4 26.10 39.86 -30.53
CA LEU A 4 25.79 40.37 -29.17
C LEU A 4 24.67 39.63 -28.43
N ILE A 5 25.07 38.76 -27.48
CA ILE A 5 24.39 38.61 -26.18
C ILE A 5 25.48 38.63 -25.09
N ASN A 6 25.25 39.40 -24.03
CA ASN A 6 26.20 39.64 -22.95
C ASN A 6 26.25 38.51 -21.91
N TYR A 7 27.41 38.39 -21.26
CA TYR A 7 27.55 37.76 -19.95
C TYR A 7 27.20 38.74 -18.82
N SER A 8 26.64 38.22 -17.73
CA SER A 8 26.99 38.64 -16.37
C SER A 8 26.72 37.49 -15.38
N SER A 9 27.49 37.42 -14.30
CA SER A 9 27.76 36.18 -13.57
C SER A 9 28.13 36.42 -12.10
N VAL A 10 27.66 35.55 -11.20
CA VAL A 10 28.14 35.40 -9.81
C VAL A 10 28.07 33.90 -9.47
N ASN A 11 29.17 33.14 -9.60
CA ASN A 11 30.22 32.89 -8.60
C ASN A 11 29.79 32.03 -7.39
N LEU A 12 30.26 30.77 -7.38
CA LEU A 12 30.58 30.01 -6.17
C LEU A 12 32.03 29.51 -6.31
N PHE A 13 32.90 29.90 -5.37
CA PHE A 13 34.31 29.50 -5.36
C PHE A 13 34.47 28.09 -4.77
N THR A 14 35.32 27.29 -5.41
CA THR A 14 35.86 26.05 -4.84
C THR A 14 37.25 26.32 -4.26
N SER A 15 37.59 25.67 -3.14
CA SER A 15 38.98 25.55 -2.69
C SER A 15 39.45 24.09 -2.82
N GLN A 16 40.58 23.93 -3.51
CA GLN A 16 41.26 22.68 -3.87
C GLN A 16 40.64 21.87 -5.01
N GLY A 17 41.09 22.17 -6.23
CA GLY A 17 40.74 21.43 -7.44
C GLY A 17 41.76 20.37 -7.83
N GLN A 18 41.27 19.22 -8.28
CA GLN A 18 41.91 18.43 -9.34
C GLN A 18 40.85 18.08 -10.40
N ARG A 19 41.10 18.47 -11.65
CA ARG A 19 40.31 18.00 -12.80
C ARG A 19 40.71 16.57 -13.11
N ILE A 20 39.80 15.62 -12.94
CA ILE A 20 39.90 14.30 -13.57
C ILE A 20 38.72 14.12 -14.52
N VAL A 21 39.01 14.07 -15.82
CA VAL A 21 38.03 13.78 -16.86
C VAL A 21 37.88 12.27 -16.96
N TYR A 22 36.77 11.71 -16.48
CA TYR A 22 36.41 10.32 -16.77
C TYR A 22 35.52 10.23 -18.01
N LYS A 23 36.13 9.81 -19.13
CA LYS A 23 35.39 9.23 -20.25
C LYS A 23 34.69 7.95 -19.78
N GLN A 24 33.43 7.75 -20.15
CA GLN A 24 32.79 6.44 -20.05
C GLN A 24 33.51 5.42 -20.96
N PRO A 25 33.93 4.26 -20.43
CA PRO A 25 34.20 3.08 -21.24
C PRO A 25 32.93 2.20 -21.28
N GLN A 26 32.37 1.99 -22.46
CA GLN A 26 31.37 0.94 -22.65
C GLN A 26 32.06 -0.43 -22.50
N PHE A 27 31.62 -1.23 -21.52
CA PHE A 27 31.92 -2.65 -21.43
C PHE A 27 30.60 -3.44 -21.35
N PRO A 28 30.52 -4.65 -21.96
CA PRO A 28 29.28 -5.42 -22.01
C PRO A 28 28.91 -6.00 -20.64
N PRO A 29 27.62 -6.23 -20.37
CA PRO A 29 27.16 -6.69 -19.06
C PRO A 29 27.54 -8.15 -18.83
N ARG A 30 28.60 -8.38 -18.04
CA ARG A 30 28.80 -9.66 -17.35
C ARG A 30 27.83 -9.70 -16.17
N HIS A 31 26.63 -10.22 -16.40
CA HIS A 31 25.66 -10.48 -15.34
C HIS A 31 26.23 -11.52 -14.37
N LEU A 32 26.66 -11.05 -13.19
CA LEU A 32 26.97 -11.93 -12.06
C LEU A 32 25.64 -12.23 -11.34
N TRP A 33 25.03 -13.36 -11.69
CA TRP A 33 23.77 -13.80 -11.07
C TRP A 33 24.05 -14.37 -9.68
N CYS A 34 23.61 -13.67 -8.64
CA CYS A 34 23.59 -14.19 -7.27
C CYS A 34 22.26 -14.91 -7.02
N VAL A 35 22.33 -16.23 -6.82
CA VAL A 35 21.18 -17.12 -6.55
C VAL A 35 21.36 -17.67 -5.14
N PHE A 36 20.41 -17.40 -4.22
CA PHE A 36 20.53 -17.75 -2.80
C PHE A 36 19.20 -18.30 -2.23
N GLY A 37 19.22 -19.49 -1.59
CA GLY A 37 18.07 -20.20 -0.96
C GLY A 37 17.81 -19.86 0.52
N VAL A 38 17.33 -20.83 1.34
CA VAL A 38 16.74 -20.73 2.74
C VAL A 38 17.67 -21.33 3.85
N CYS A 39 17.73 -20.83 5.12
CA CYS A 39 19.00 -20.51 5.88
C CYS A 39 19.56 -21.43 7.03
N THR A 40 20.85 -21.23 7.40
CA THR A 40 21.42 -21.23 8.78
C THR A 40 22.61 -20.25 8.92
N CYS A 41 22.82 -19.61 10.09
CA CYS A 41 23.78 -18.51 10.33
C CYS A 41 25.30 -18.83 10.24
N GLU A 42 25.77 -19.28 9.07
CA GLU A 42 27.20 -19.32 8.72
C GLU A 42 27.50 -18.47 7.47
N ARG A 43 27.83 -17.19 7.71
CA ARG A 43 28.39 -16.19 6.78
C ARG A 43 27.44 -15.62 5.70
N SER A 44 26.91 -14.41 5.92
CA SER A 44 26.95 -13.23 5.00
C SER A 44 25.78 -12.21 5.15
N ILE A 45 26.17 -10.95 4.92
CA ILE A 45 25.58 -9.59 5.05
C ILE A 45 24.09 -9.31 4.69
N TRP A 46 23.44 -8.48 5.54
CA TRP A 46 22.69 -7.21 5.28
C TRP A 46 21.38 -7.08 6.11
N VAL A 47 21.18 -5.90 6.72
CA VAL A 47 20.02 -5.56 7.56
C VAL A 47 18.77 -5.22 6.73
N CYS A 48 17.59 -5.51 7.28
CA CYS A 48 16.25 -5.43 6.66
C CYS A 48 15.99 -6.29 5.41
N LYS A 49 16.98 -6.99 4.85
CA LYS A 49 16.76 -8.02 3.81
C LYS A 49 16.34 -9.39 4.37
N SER A 50 16.50 -9.59 5.67
CA SER A 50 17.11 -10.84 6.14
C SER A 50 16.16 -11.85 6.76
N THR A 51 14.97 -11.43 7.20
CA THR A 51 13.88 -12.35 7.59
C THR A 51 13.14 -12.97 6.39
N GLN A 52 13.37 -12.46 5.17
CA GLN A 52 12.64 -12.89 3.98
C GLN A 52 13.27 -14.08 3.23
N MET A 53 14.61 -14.29 3.30
CA MET A 53 15.37 -15.47 2.79
C MET A 53 16.90 -15.33 3.01
N CYS A 54 17.66 -16.42 3.26
CA CYS A 54 19.16 -16.52 3.26
C CYS A 54 19.60 -18.02 3.19
N LEU A 55 20.83 -18.44 2.85
CA LEU A 55 21.16 -19.78 2.26
C LEU A 55 21.42 -21.00 3.24
N ARG A 56 20.96 -22.24 2.91
CA ARG A 56 21.37 -23.57 3.48
C ARG A 56 21.87 -24.50 2.37
N ASN A 57 23.16 -24.84 2.43
CA ASN A 57 23.81 -25.77 1.51
C ASN A 57 23.64 -27.23 1.96
N PHE A 58 22.81 -27.99 1.26
CA PHE A 58 22.86 -29.46 1.27
C PHE A 58 22.99 -29.96 -0.17
N THR A 59 24.10 -30.59 -0.51
CA THR A 59 24.21 -31.42 -1.72
C THR A 59 23.47 -32.72 -1.48
N LEU A 60 22.18 -32.73 -1.83
CA LEU A 60 21.36 -33.94 -1.93
C LEU A 60 21.19 -34.35 -3.40
N PRO A 61 21.03 -35.65 -3.70
CA PRO A 61 20.83 -36.14 -5.07
C PRO A 61 19.50 -35.63 -5.65
N ALA A 62 19.46 -35.53 -6.98
CA ALA A 62 18.41 -34.86 -7.76
C ALA A 62 16.97 -35.23 -7.37
N GLY A 63 16.10 -34.21 -7.25
CA GLY A 63 14.65 -34.40 -7.18
C GLY A 63 13.83 -33.29 -6.50
N HIS A 64 14.43 -32.48 -5.64
CA HIS A 64 13.69 -31.45 -4.88
C HIS A 64 13.94 -30.06 -5.46
N PHE A 65 12.87 -29.40 -5.93
CA PHE A 65 12.92 -27.99 -6.34
C PHE A 65 13.09 -27.10 -5.08
N LEU A 66 14.13 -26.27 -5.06
CA LEU A 66 14.17 -25.10 -4.18
C LEU A 66 13.52 -23.91 -4.89
N SER A 67 12.55 -23.30 -4.23
CA SER A 67 12.03 -21.98 -4.59
C SER A 67 13.11 -20.90 -4.40
N PHE A 68 13.24 -20.00 -5.37
CA PHE A 68 14.21 -18.89 -5.33
C PHE A 68 13.46 -17.55 -5.39
N PHE A 69 13.36 -16.85 -4.25
CA PHE A 69 12.94 -15.44 -4.24
C PHE A 69 14.16 -14.53 -4.31
N PHE A 70 14.05 -13.45 -5.09
CA PHE A 70 15.11 -12.45 -5.23
C PHE A 70 14.83 -11.25 -4.31
N SER A 71 15.70 -11.01 -3.33
CA SER A 71 15.62 -9.84 -2.44
C SER A 71 16.47 -8.68 -2.97
N THR A 72 15.82 -7.57 -3.32
CA THR A 72 16.45 -6.27 -3.55
C THR A 72 16.32 -5.37 -2.31
N GLY A 73 17.10 -4.29 -2.22
CA GLY A 73 17.06 -3.38 -1.07
C GLY A 73 17.24 -1.93 -1.52
N VAL A 74 16.45 -1.03 -0.93
CA VAL A 74 16.45 0.40 -1.24
C VAL A 74 16.99 1.16 -0.03
N ARG A 75 18.12 1.86 -0.18
CA ARG A 75 18.70 2.69 0.88
C ARG A 75 18.11 4.10 0.76
N MET A 76 17.07 4.37 1.54
CA MET A 76 16.37 5.67 1.55
C MET A 76 16.28 6.34 2.94
N LEU A 77 16.38 5.59 4.04
CA LEU A 77 16.37 6.12 5.43
C LEU A 77 17.72 6.65 5.95
N ASP A 78 18.78 6.58 5.15
CA ASP A 78 20.16 6.95 5.57
C ASP A 78 20.52 8.33 5.01
N GLY A 79 19.72 9.33 5.43
CA GLY A 79 19.73 10.70 4.93
C GLY A 79 18.43 11.43 5.25
N GLU A 80 18.24 12.61 4.66
CA GLU A 80 16.97 13.35 4.72
C GLU A 80 15.90 12.63 3.89
N VAL A 81 14.81 12.22 4.54
CA VAL A 81 13.66 11.57 3.89
C VAL A 81 12.66 12.65 3.50
N THR A 82 12.33 12.71 2.21
CA THR A 82 11.37 13.66 1.64
C THR A 82 10.35 12.92 0.78
N ASP A 83 9.19 13.54 0.52
CA ASP A 83 8.11 13.01 -0.34
C ASP A 83 8.65 12.46 -1.69
N VAL A 84 9.66 13.10 -2.27
CA VAL A 84 10.33 12.66 -3.50
C VAL A 84 11.14 11.37 -3.30
N VAL A 85 11.85 11.23 -2.18
CA VAL A 85 12.65 10.04 -1.82
C VAL A 85 11.74 8.85 -1.51
N GLU A 86 10.63 9.08 -0.80
CA GLU A 86 9.60 8.09 -0.52
C GLU A 86 8.94 7.61 -1.82
N ALA A 87 8.46 8.55 -2.64
CA ALA A 87 7.83 8.25 -3.92
C ALA A 87 8.74 7.45 -4.87
N HIS A 88 10.02 7.82 -5.00
CA HIS A 88 10.99 7.06 -5.80
C HIS A 88 11.28 5.67 -5.24
N SER A 89 11.21 5.49 -3.92
CA SER A 89 11.43 4.19 -3.27
C SER A 89 10.23 3.26 -3.48
N LEU A 90 9.01 3.77 -3.31
CA LEU A 90 7.75 3.06 -3.52
C LEU A 90 7.49 2.72 -5.00
N SER A 91 7.95 3.57 -5.92
CA SER A 91 7.82 3.38 -7.37
C SER A 91 9.03 2.72 -8.03
N LEU A 92 9.98 2.17 -7.27
CA LEU A 92 11.17 1.52 -7.84
C LEU A 92 10.79 0.23 -8.59
N ASN A 93 11.03 0.18 -9.90
CA ASN A 93 10.92 -1.01 -10.76
C ASN A 93 9.63 -1.87 -10.52
N PRO A 94 8.41 -1.30 -10.60
CA PRO A 94 7.18 -1.95 -10.17
C PRO A 94 6.69 -3.07 -11.10
N GLN A 95 7.38 -3.30 -12.22
CA GLN A 95 7.18 -4.47 -13.10
C GLN A 95 8.11 -5.64 -12.75
N HIS A 96 9.03 -5.46 -11.81
CA HIS A 96 10.02 -6.46 -11.40
C HIS A 96 9.94 -6.76 -9.91
N ILE A 97 9.73 -5.74 -9.07
CA ILE A 97 9.49 -5.90 -7.65
C ILE A 97 8.01 -6.24 -7.44
N HIS A 98 7.74 -7.38 -6.80
CA HIS A 98 6.37 -7.83 -6.52
C HIS A 98 5.85 -7.31 -5.18
N ILE A 99 6.72 -7.32 -4.17
CA ILE A 99 6.41 -7.01 -2.77
C ILE A 99 7.44 -5.99 -2.28
N TYR A 100 6.94 -4.94 -1.62
CA TYR A 100 7.72 -3.92 -0.93
C TYR A 100 7.48 -4.11 0.56
N SER A 101 8.54 -4.25 1.37
CA SER A 101 8.42 -4.34 2.84
C SER A 101 8.99 -3.06 3.44
N ALA A 102 8.19 -2.37 4.24
CA ALA A 102 8.55 -1.12 4.90
C ALA A 102 8.14 -1.13 6.38
N SER A 103 8.79 -0.27 7.16
CA SER A 103 8.64 -0.17 8.62
C SER A 103 9.10 1.21 9.09
N TRP A 104 8.70 2.23 8.33
CA TRP A 104 8.97 3.64 8.55
C TRP A 104 7.66 4.41 8.37
N GLY A 105 7.56 5.57 9.00
CA GLY A 105 6.36 6.40 9.06
C GLY A 105 6.67 7.66 9.89
N PRO A 106 5.65 8.28 10.53
CA PRO A 106 5.83 9.34 11.52
C PRO A 106 6.64 8.87 12.74
N GLU A 107 6.90 9.78 13.69
CA GLU A 107 7.54 9.42 14.96
C GLU A 107 6.53 8.70 15.87
N ASP A 108 6.87 7.49 16.32
CA ASP A 108 6.08 6.59 17.20
C ASP A 108 5.97 7.13 18.65
N ASP A 109 5.47 8.37 18.82
CA ASP A 109 5.62 9.19 20.03
C ASP A 109 4.32 9.44 20.82
N GLY A 110 3.18 8.93 20.35
CA GLY A 110 1.88 9.13 20.98
C GLY A 110 1.29 10.53 20.78
N LYS A 111 1.81 11.35 19.86
CA LYS A 111 1.35 12.73 19.59
C LYS A 111 1.35 13.12 18.11
N SER A 112 2.22 12.51 17.31
CA SER A 112 2.34 12.77 15.87
C SER A 112 1.07 12.37 15.10
N LEU A 113 0.81 13.04 13.99
CA LEU A 113 -0.31 12.76 13.09
C LEU A 113 0.15 13.18 11.69
N ASP A 114 0.63 12.22 10.91
CA ASP A 114 1.20 12.49 9.59
C ASP A 114 1.13 11.23 8.70
N GLY A 115 1.40 11.37 7.40
CA GLY A 115 1.26 10.29 6.44
C GLY A 115 1.89 10.60 5.08
N PRO A 116 1.63 9.77 4.05
CA PRO A 116 2.18 9.98 2.73
C PRO A 116 1.74 11.32 2.15
N ALA A 117 2.74 12.16 1.89
CA ALA A 117 2.58 13.37 1.11
C ALA A 117 2.23 13.04 -0.36
N LYS A 118 2.07 14.07 -1.20
CA LYS A 118 1.39 13.96 -2.49
C LYS A 118 2.08 12.96 -3.43
N LEU A 119 3.41 12.96 -3.52
CA LEU A 119 4.14 12.09 -4.43
C LEU A 119 4.20 10.65 -3.90
N ALA A 120 4.35 10.44 -2.60
CA ALA A 120 4.29 9.13 -1.97
C ALA A 120 2.90 8.48 -2.14
N MET A 121 1.83 9.26 -1.96
CA MET A 121 0.46 8.81 -2.21
C MET A 121 0.20 8.51 -3.69
N GLU A 122 0.74 9.32 -4.62
CA GLU A 122 0.70 8.99 -6.05
C GLU A 122 1.51 7.73 -6.36
N ALA A 123 2.65 7.49 -5.70
CA ALA A 123 3.44 6.28 -5.89
C ALA A 123 2.71 5.02 -5.41
N PHE A 124 1.97 5.08 -4.29
CA PHE A 124 1.06 4.00 -3.88
C PHE A 124 -0.01 3.73 -4.93
N LEU A 125 -0.72 4.78 -5.39
CA LEU A 125 -1.76 4.68 -6.42
C LEU A 125 -1.22 4.09 -7.73
N GLN A 126 -0.05 4.53 -8.20
CA GLN A 126 0.58 3.98 -9.39
C GLN A 126 1.08 2.54 -9.16
N GLY A 127 1.55 2.21 -7.96
CA GLY A 127 1.95 0.86 -7.57
C GLY A 127 0.79 -0.13 -7.64
N ILE A 128 -0.32 0.16 -6.96
CA ILE A 128 -1.48 -0.74 -6.92
C ILE A 128 -2.27 -0.81 -8.24
N THR A 129 -2.19 0.21 -9.11
CA THR A 129 -2.88 0.21 -10.42
C THR A 129 -2.03 -0.32 -11.58
N LYS A 130 -0.71 -0.09 -11.59
CA LYS A 130 0.16 -0.42 -12.73
C LYS A 130 1.22 -1.47 -12.39
N GLY A 131 1.58 -1.65 -11.12
CA GLY A 131 2.59 -2.62 -10.69
C GLY A 131 2.21 -4.06 -11.06
N ARG A 132 3.20 -4.95 -11.16
CA ARG A 132 3.04 -6.37 -11.51
C ARG A 132 2.13 -6.59 -12.74
N GLY A 133 2.35 -5.84 -13.82
CA GLY A 133 1.55 -5.94 -15.05
C GLY A 133 0.08 -5.52 -14.91
N GLY A 134 -0.26 -4.74 -13.88
CA GLY A 134 -1.64 -4.33 -13.55
C GLY A 134 -2.30 -5.14 -12.43
N LEU A 135 -1.63 -6.15 -11.88
CA LEU A 135 -2.11 -6.87 -10.68
C LEU A 135 -1.94 -6.04 -9.38
N GLY A 136 -1.08 -5.02 -9.43
CA GLY A 136 -0.75 -4.13 -8.33
C GLY A 136 0.42 -4.63 -7.48
N SER A 137 1.33 -3.72 -7.17
CA SER A 137 2.38 -3.90 -6.16
C SER A 137 1.78 -4.21 -4.80
N ILE A 138 2.41 -5.12 -4.04
CA ILE A 138 2.00 -5.42 -2.66
C ILE A 138 2.91 -4.66 -1.70
N PHE A 139 2.35 -3.71 -0.95
CA PHE A 139 3.09 -2.96 0.07
C PHE A 139 2.79 -3.56 1.44
N VAL A 140 3.78 -4.12 2.12
CA VAL A 140 3.67 -4.68 3.48
C VAL A 140 4.28 -3.68 4.45
N TRP A 141 3.54 -3.33 5.50
CA TRP A 141 3.92 -2.30 6.45
C TRP A 141 3.92 -2.82 7.88
N ALA A 142 4.85 -2.33 8.70
CA ALA A 142 4.83 -2.55 10.15
C ALA A 142 3.87 -1.53 10.80
N SER A 143 3.10 -1.95 11.80
CA SER A 143 2.07 -1.11 12.44
C SER A 143 2.59 -0.09 13.48
N GLY A 144 3.89 0.24 13.50
CA GLY A 144 4.50 1.15 14.49
C GLY A 144 4.98 0.48 15.79
N ASN A 145 5.77 1.20 16.61
CA ASN A 145 6.39 0.74 17.87
C ASN A 145 6.06 1.63 19.09
N GLY A 146 5.08 2.53 18.97
CA GLY A 146 4.68 3.55 19.94
C GLY A 146 3.80 3.06 21.09
N GLY A 147 3.61 1.74 21.25
CA GLY A 147 2.73 1.17 22.29
C GLY A 147 3.06 1.61 23.72
N ARG A 148 4.34 1.90 24.01
CA ARG A 148 4.78 2.45 25.31
C ARG A 148 4.27 3.88 25.53
N GLU A 149 4.24 4.68 24.48
CA GLU A 149 3.81 6.09 24.48
C GLU A 149 2.29 6.22 24.28
N GLN A 150 1.57 5.08 24.27
CA GLN A 150 0.13 4.96 24.03
C GLN A 150 -0.28 5.53 22.66
N ASP A 151 0.52 5.25 21.63
CA ASP A 151 0.17 5.60 20.26
C ASP A 151 -0.90 4.67 19.67
N SER A 152 -1.52 5.13 18.58
CA SER A 152 -2.66 4.53 17.92
C SER A 152 -2.43 4.62 16.41
N CYS A 153 -1.98 3.53 15.80
CA CYS A 153 -1.46 3.48 14.43
C CYS A 153 -2.38 4.00 13.31
N ASN A 154 -3.67 4.23 13.56
CA ASN A 154 -4.52 5.02 12.64
C ASN A 154 -4.12 6.51 12.53
N CYS A 155 -3.17 6.99 13.34
CA CYS A 155 -2.52 8.30 13.22
C CYS A 155 -1.27 8.30 12.32
N ASP A 156 -0.78 7.12 11.90
CA ASP A 156 0.18 6.96 10.82
C ASP A 156 -0.57 6.72 9.50
N GLY A 157 -0.50 7.67 8.58
CA GLY A 157 -1.15 7.58 7.27
C GLY A 157 -0.56 6.51 6.33
N TYR A 158 0.62 5.96 6.63
CA TYR A 158 1.21 4.84 5.90
C TYR A 158 0.52 3.53 6.28
N THR A 159 0.54 3.12 7.55
CA THR A 159 -0.15 1.90 8.02
C THR A 159 -1.68 1.97 7.88
N ASN A 160 -2.27 3.16 8.04
CA ASN A 160 -3.70 3.42 7.87
C ASN A 160 -4.18 3.43 6.40
N SER A 161 -3.27 3.29 5.43
CA SER A 161 -3.59 3.27 4.00
C SER A 161 -4.25 1.95 3.58
N ILE A 162 -5.29 2.01 2.75
CA ILE A 162 -5.89 0.80 2.15
C ILE A 162 -4.92 0.07 1.20
N TYR A 163 -3.92 0.78 0.67
CA TYR A 163 -2.93 0.26 -0.27
C TYR A 163 -1.81 -0.54 0.41
N THR A 164 -1.69 -0.43 1.73
CA THR A 164 -0.73 -1.17 2.55
C THR A 164 -1.40 -2.35 3.25
N LEU A 165 -0.65 -3.43 3.40
CA LEU A 165 -1.00 -4.60 4.18
C LEU A 165 -0.27 -4.46 5.53
N SER A 166 -0.96 -3.86 6.51
CA SER A 166 -0.40 -3.57 7.83
C SER A 166 -0.33 -4.81 8.71
N ILE A 167 0.82 -4.98 9.37
CA ILE A 167 1.20 -6.14 10.18
C ILE A 167 1.68 -5.70 11.57
N SER A 168 0.98 -6.19 12.59
CA SER A 168 1.36 -6.06 14.01
C SER A 168 2.24 -7.24 14.47
N SER A 169 2.65 -7.21 15.74
CA SER A 169 3.49 -8.24 16.36
C SER A 169 2.78 -9.02 17.47
N THR A 170 3.19 -10.28 17.65
CA THR A 170 2.96 -11.04 18.89
C THR A 170 4.28 -11.57 19.46
N THR A 171 4.33 -11.80 20.76
CA THR A 171 5.50 -12.41 21.43
C THR A 171 5.53 -13.93 21.23
N GLU A 172 6.62 -14.60 21.63
CA GLU A 172 6.71 -16.07 21.60
C GLU A 172 5.57 -16.75 22.37
N SER A 173 5.14 -16.17 23.49
CA SER A 173 4.01 -16.68 24.31
C SER A 173 2.62 -16.25 23.82
N GLY A 174 2.52 -15.58 22.66
CA GLY A 174 1.23 -15.14 22.10
C GLY A 174 0.65 -13.88 22.75
N ASN A 175 1.44 -13.11 23.50
CA ASN A 175 1.00 -11.87 24.14
C ASN A 175 1.22 -10.65 23.23
N VAL A 176 0.51 -9.55 23.53
CA VAL A 176 0.72 -8.26 22.85
C VAL A 176 2.05 -7.67 23.33
N PRO A 177 3.04 -7.41 22.46
CA PRO A 177 4.31 -6.83 22.87
C PRO A 177 4.14 -5.39 23.36
N TRP A 178 4.98 -4.97 24.31
CA TRP A 178 4.91 -3.64 24.95
C TRP A 178 5.06 -2.44 23.99
N TYR A 179 5.61 -2.66 22.79
CA TYR A 179 5.76 -1.65 21.74
C TYR A 179 4.63 -1.66 20.71
N SER A 180 3.77 -2.70 20.67
CA SER A 180 2.79 -2.82 19.59
C SER A 180 1.67 -1.80 19.72
N GLU A 181 1.37 -1.09 18.64
CA GLU A 181 0.25 -0.16 18.58
C GLU A 181 -1.05 -0.87 18.16
N PRO A 182 -2.20 -0.60 18.82
CA PRO A 182 -3.49 -1.07 18.39
C PRO A 182 -4.19 -0.06 17.47
N CYS A 183 -4.74 -0.53 16.35
CA CYS A 183 -5.62 0.26 15.49
C CYS A 183 -6.49 -0.62 14.59
N SER A 184 -7.57 -0.07 14.04
CA SER A 184 -8.51 -0.82 13.20
C SER A 184 -8.03 -1.04 11.76
N SER A 185 -6.91 -0.45 11.34
CA SER A 185 -6.31 -0.63 10.01
C SER A 185 -5.43 -1.87 9.88
N THR A 186 -4.93 -2.42 10.99
CA THR A 186 -4.16 -3.67 11.03
C THR A 186 -4.93 -4.82 10.38
N LEU A 187 -4.28 -5.58 9.50
CA LEU A 187 -4.88 -6.77 8.87
C LEU A 187 -4.54 -8.06 9.60
N ALA A 188 -3.29 -8.24 10.02
CA ALA A 188 -2.83 -9.48 10.63
C ALA A 188 -1.54 -9.29 11.46
N THR A 189 -1.01 -10.40 11.97
CA THR A 189 0.11 -10.44 12.90
C THR A 189 1.15 -11.48 12.48
N THR A 190 2.42 -11.24 12.83
CA THR A 190 3.45 -12.29 12.87
C THR A 190 4.25 -12.21 14.17
N PHE A 191 5.06 -13.23 14.46
CA PHE A 191 5.94 -13.23 15.63
C PHE A 191 7.01 -12.14 15.55
N SER A 192 7.39 -11.60 16.72
CA SER A 192 8.58 -10.77 16.92
C SER A 192 9.11 -10.97 18.34
N SER A 193 9.87 -10.01 18.86
CA SER A 193 10.36 -9.94 20.23
C SER A 193 9.24 -9.78 21.27
N GLY A 194 9.54 -10.16 22.52
CA GLY A 194 8.65 -9.95 23.66
C GLY A 194 9.36 -9.48 24.92
N ASN A 195 8.91 -9.98 26.06
CA ASN A 195 9.47 -9.71 27.37
C ASN A 195 10.86 -10.37 27.55
N PRO A 196 11.67 -9.93 28.54
CA PRO A 196 12.91 -10.61 28.88
C PRO A 196 12.69 -12.11 29.15
N GLY A 197 13.40 -12.97 28.41
CA GLY A 197 13.28 -14.43 28.48
C GLY A 197 12.47 -15.05 27.33
N GLU A 198 11.66 -14.28 26.60
CA GLU A 198 11.07 -14.72 25.33
C GLU A 198 12.10 -14.60 24.19
N LYS A 199 12.03 -15.51 23.21
CA LYS A 199 12.91 -15.43 22.02
C LYS A 199 12.61 -14.17 21.19
N GLN A 200 13.62 -13.77 20.44
CA GLN A 200 13.57 -12.64 19.50
C GLN A 200 13.88 -13.16 18.09
N ILE A 201 13.83 -12.27 17.08
CA ILE A 201 14.01 -12.70 15.69
C ILE A 201 15.48 -12.94 15.37
N VAL A 202 15.78 -14.17 14.95
CA VAL A 202 17.11 -14.60 14.50
C VAL A 202 17.27 -14.31 13.01
N THR A 203 18.26 -13.51 12.63
CA THR A 203 18.42 -13.04 11.25
C THR A 203 19.87 -12.58 10.94
N THR A 204 20.19 -12.24 9.69
CA THR A 204 21.53 -11.73 9.34
C THR A 204 21.69 -10.26 9.72
N ASP A 205 22.90 -9.91 10.15
CA ASP A 205 23.30 -8.59 10.63
C ASP A 205 24.41 -7.98 9.74
N LEU A 206 24.76 -6.71 9.99
CA LEU A 206 25.88 -6.01 9.39
C LEU A 206 27.20 -6.78 9.57
N ARG A 207 28.17 -6.48 8.70
CA ARG A 207 29.55 -7.04 8.78
C ARG A 207 29.60 -8.58 8.75
N GLN A 208 28.70 -9.22 8.00
CA GLN A 208 28.60 -10.69 7.84
C GLN A 208 28.23 -11.46 9.12
N LYS A 209 27.58 -10.80 10.08
CA LYS A 209 27.15 -11.40 11.34
C LYS A 209 25.75 -12.01 11.25
N CYS A 210 25.40 -12.72 12.32
CA CYS A 210 24.03 -13.10 12.69
C CYS A 210 23.65 -12.29 13.93
N THR A 211 22.38 -11.94 14.06
CA THR A 211 21.78 -11.44 15.30
C THR A 211 20.67 -12.39 15.71
N ASP A 212 20.59 -12.68 16.99
CA ASP A 212 19.48 -13.36 17.67
C ASP A 212 18.58 -12.36 18.43
N SER A 213 18.80 -11.06 18.21
CA SER A 213 18.21 -9.96 18.97
C SER A 213 17.55 -8.88 18.09
N HIS A 214 16.88 -9.28 17.00
CA HIS A 214 16.08 -8.35 16.19
C HIS A 214 14.65 -8.25 16.76
N THR A 215 14.14 -7.01 16.87
CA THR A 215 12.98 -6.65 17.69
C THR A 215 12.03 -5.68 16.97
N GLY A 216 10.84 -5.47 17.53
CA GLY A 216 9.86 -4.47 17.06
C GLY A 216 8.92 -5.00 15.96
N THR A 217 7.91 -4.20 15.60
CA THR A 217 7.01 -4.52 14.46
C THR A 217 7.76 -4.52 13.13
N SER A 218 8.88 -3.80 13.05
CA SER A 218 9.81 -3.81 11.92
C SER A 218 10.43 -5.18 11.62
N ALA A 219 10.43 -6.12 12.57
CA ALA A 219 10.83 -7.51 12.34
C ALA A 219 9.66 -8.40 11.84
N SER A 220 8.41 -8.00 12.10
CA SER A 220 7.18 -8.70 11.71
C SER A 220 6.81 -8.47 10.24
N ALA A 221 6.87 -7.23 9.74
CA ALA A 221 6.51 -6.93 8.35
C ALA A 221 7.34 -7.74 7.31
N PRO A 222 8.67 -7.94 7.46
CA PRO A 222 9.44 -8.79 6.55
C PRO A 222 9.08 -10.29 6.63
N LEU A 223 8.63 -10.81 7.78
CA LEU A 223 8.12 -12.18 7.89
C LEU A 223 6.83 -12.35 7.08
N ALA A 224 5.89 -11.42 7.24
CA ALA A 224 4.67 -11.38 6.43
C ALA A 224 4.98 -11.26 4.93
N ALA A 225 5.93 -10.40 4.55
CA ALA A 225 6.40 -10.27 3.17
C ALA A 225 7.04 -11.56 2.62
N GLY A 226 7.62 -12.42 3.48
CA GLY A 226 8.08 -13.76 3.11
C GLY A 226 6.93 -14.75 2.88
N ILE A 227 5.92 -14.73 3.75
CA ILE A 227 4.71 -15.56 3.62
C ILE A 227 3.92 -15.19 2.34
N ILE A 228 3.78 -13.89 2.07
CA ILE A 228 3.14 -13.36 0.87
C ILE A 228 3.89 -13.80 -0.41
N ALA A 229 5.23 -13.91 -0.36
CA ALA A 229 6.01 -14.43 -1.49
C ALA A 229 5.69 -15.90 -1.80
N LEU A 230 5.49 -16.74 -0.78
CA LEU A 230 5.05 -18.13 -0.94
C LEU A 230 3.63 -18.20 -1.54
N ALA A 231 2.71 -17.35 -1.10
CA ALA A 231 1.36 -17.27 -1.66
C ALA A 231 1.37 -16.81 -3.14
N LEU A 232 2.24 -15.86 -3.49
CA LEU A 232 2.45 -15.46 -4.90
C LEU A 232 3.07 -16.58 -5.74
N GLU A 233 4.04 -17.34 -5.22
CA GLU A 233 4.60 -18.48 -5.95
C GLU A 233 3.51 -19.53 -6.29
N ALA A 234 2.59 -19.76 -5.35
CA ALA A 234 1.45 -20.64 -5.54
C ALA A 234 0.43 -20.11 -6.57
N ASN A 235 0.26 -18.78 -6.66
CA ASN A 235 -0.60 -18.15 -7.66
C ASN A 235 -0.11 -16.72 -8.00
N MET A 236 0.68 -16.61 -9.08
CA MET A 236 1.25 -15.33 -9.51
C MET A 236 0.22 -14.31 -10.02
N ASN A 237 -1.03 -14.75 -10.28
CA ASN A 237 -2.13 -13.90 -10.77
C ASN A 237 -2.89 -13.16 -9.66
N LEU A 238 -2.57 -13.40 -8.38
CA LEU A 238 -3.20 -12.70 -7.26
C LEU A 238 -2.97 -11.18 -7.37
N THR A 239 -4.04 -10.40 -7.33
CA THR A 239 -3.97 -8.94 -7.22
C THR A 239 -3.55 -8.50 -5.81
N TRP A 240 -3.23 -7.22 -5.64
CA TRP A 240 -2.97 -6.64 -4.31
C TRP A 240 -4.15 -6.80 -3.33
N ARG A 241 -5.40 -6.72 -3.83
CA ARG A 241 -6.62 -6.97 -3.06
C ARG A 241 -6.83 -8.45 -2.76
N ASP A 242 -6.58 -9.34 -3.72
CA ASP A 242 -6.66 -10.79 -3.49
C ASP A 242 -5.75 -11.21 -2.33
N MET A 243 -4.54 -10.64 -2.25
CA MET A 243 -3.63 -10.93 -1.13
C MET A 243 -4.19 -10.50 0.23
N GLN A 244 -4.84 -9.34 0.32
CA GLN A 244 -5.52 -8.91 1.55
C GLN A 244 -6.70 -9.84 1.89
N HIS A 245 -7.51 -10.25 0.91
CA HIS A 245 -8.58 -11.24 1.10
C HIS A 245 -8.05 -12.60 1.60
N LEU A 246 -6.91 -13.08 1.08
CA LEU A 246 -6.28 -14.31 1.57
C LEU A 246 -5.91 -14.15 3.05
N VAL A 247 -5.23 -13.07 3.42
CA VAL A 247 -4.86 -12.77 4.81
C VAL A 247 -6.08 -12.76 5.75
N VAL A 248 -7.15 -12.06 5.38
CA VAL A 248 -8.40 -12.00 6.18
C VAL A 248 -9.05 -13.38 6.37
N ARG A 249 -8.91 -14.28 5.40
CA ARG A 249 -9.57 -15.60 5.38
C ARG A 249 -8.74 -16.72 5.99
N THR A 250 -7.43 -16.55 6.14
CA THR A 250 -6.52 -17.61 6.62
C THR A 250 -5.73 -17.25 7.88
N SER A 251 -5.82 -16.01 8.36
CA SER A 251 -5.22 -15.63 9.65
C SER A 251 -5.92 -16.34 10.80
N LEU A 252 -5.15 -16.70 11.83
CA LEU A 252 -5.61 -17.52 12.94
C LEU A 252 -5.56 -16.73 14.27
N PRO A 253 -6.71 -16.45 14.91
CA PRO A 253 -6.74 -15.93 16.28
C PRO A 253 -6.07 -16.88 17.27
N GLY A 254 -6.30 -18.20 17.12
CA GLY A 254 -5.46 -19.27 17.65
C GLY A 254 -5.02 -19.10 19.11
N HIS A 255 -3.69 -19.00 19.31
CA HIS A 255 -3.04 -18.88 20.62
C HIS A 255 -2.77 -17.42 21.04
N LEU A 256 -3.33 -16.43 20.35
CA LEU A 256 -3.07 -15.02 20.58
C LEU A 256 -3.95 -14.45 21.71
N ILE A 257 -3.31 -13.89 22.71
CA ILE A 257 -3.92 -13.35 23.93
C ILE A 257 -4.10 -11.83 23.75
N ALA A 258 -5.36 -11.39 23.62
CA ALA A 258 -5.76 -9.98 23.65
C ALA A 258 -7.13 -9.85 24.35
N GLY A 259 -7.35 -8.72 25.02
CA GLY A 259 -8.60 -8.44 25.75
C GLY A 259 -9.74 -7.91 24.88
N ASP A 260 -9.47 -7.57 23.62
CA ASP A 260 -10.39 -6.82 22.74
C ASP A 260 -10.94 -7.65 21.57
N TRP A 261 -10.66 -8.96 21.49
CA TRP A 261 -11.22 -9.86 20.49
C TRP A 261 -12.75 -9.71 20.38
N LYS A 262 -13.26 -9.39 19.19
CA LYS A 262 -14.70 -9.31 18.86
C LYS A 262 -15.02 -10.10 17.60
N THR A 263 -16.20 -10.71 17.58
CA THR A 263 -16.76 -11.30 16.36
C THR A 263 -17.43 -10.20 15.54
N ASN A 264 -17.10 -10.12 14.25
CA ASN A 264 -17.70 -9.18 13.29
C ASN A 264 -19.01 -9.74 12.69
N GLY A 265 -19.69 -8.96 11.86
CA GLY A 265 -21.01 -9.26 11.30
C GLY A 265 -21.06 -10.49 10.38
N VAL A 266 -19.91 -10.99 9.90
CA VAL A 266 -19.77 -12.21 9.11
C VAL A 266 -19.16 -13.39 9.89
N GLY A 267 -19.03 -13.25 11.22
CA GLY A 267 -18.62 -14.35 12.10
C GLY A 267 -17.11 -14.52 12.29
N ARG A 268 -16.26 -13.60 11.79
CA ARG A 268 -14.81 -13.64 12.01
C ARG A 268 -14.44 -12.93 13.30
N ILE A 269 -13.43 -13.45 14.00
CA ILE A 269 -12.90 -12.82 15.22
C ILE A 269 -11.76 -11.87 14.83
N VAL A 270 -11.80 -10.63 15.30
CA VAL A 270 -10.85 -9.56 14.98
C VAL A 270 -10.46 -8.78 16.25
N SER A 271 -9.24 -8.26 16.30
CA SER A 271 -8.66 -7.46 17.40
C SER A 271 -7.89 -6.28 16.82
N HIS A 272 -7.91 -5.12 17.48
CA HIS A 272 -7.13 -3.95 17.06
C HIS A 272 -5.62 -4.15 17.28
N SER A 273 -5.23 -5.06 18.19
CA SER A 273 -3.82 -5.42 18.40
C SER A 273 -3.31 -6.45 17.39
N TYR A 274 -4.19 -7.25 16.79
CA TYR A 274 -3.78 -8.40 15.96
C TYR A 274 -4.40 -8.49 14.56
N GLY A 275 -5.32 -7.61 14.20
CA GLY A 275 -6.18 -7.77 13.04
C GLY A 275 -6.97 -9.08 13.11
N TYR A 276 -6.96 -9.84 12.01
CA TYR A 276 -7.57 -11.18 11.92
C TYR A 276 -6.72 -12.31 12.55
N GLY A 277 -5.57 -11.97 13.16
CA GLY A 277 -4.72 -12.90 13.90
C GLY A 277 -3.40 -13.24 13.19
N LEU A 278 -2.82 -14.39 13.54
CA LEU A 278 -1.49 -14.80 13.09
C LEU A 278 -1.54 -15.31 11.64
N LEU A 279 -0.61 -14.86 10.78
CA LEU A 279 -0.50 -15.38 9.42
C LEU A 279 -0.10 -16.86 9.40
N ASP A 280 -0.92 -17.69 8.75
CA ASP A 280 -0.61 -19.10 8.45
C ASP A 280 -0.20 -19.26 6.98
N ALA A 281 1.09 -19.50 6.75
CA ALA A 281 1.65 -19.70 5.42
C ALA A 281 1.10 -20.93 4.69
N GLY A 282 0.78 -22.01 5.40
CA GLY A 282 0.22 -23.22 4.81
C GLY A 282 -1.20 -22.98 4.31
N SER A 283 -2.03 -22.36 5.15
CA SER A 283 -3.40 -21.97 4.79
C SER A 283 -3.43 -20.91 3.67
N MET A 284 -2.56 -19.89 3.71
CA MET A 284 -2.43 -18.89 2.64
C MET A 284 -2.07 -19.52 1.29
N VAL A 285 -1.05 -20.39 1.25
CA VAL A 285 -0.63 -21.09 0.02
C VAL A 285 -1.74 -22.02 -0.49
N SER A 286 -2.38 -22.78 0.40
CA SER A 286 -3.46 -23.70 0.04
C SER A 286 -4.68 -22.97 -0.55
N LEU A 287 -5.04 -21.81 0.00
CA LEU A 287 -6.16 -21.01 -0.50
C LEU A 287 -5.78 -20.28 -1.81
N ALA A 288 -4.54 -19.79 -1.94
CA ALA A 288 -4.03 -19.13 -3.14
C ALA A 288 -4.14 -20.00 -4.41
N GLN A 289 -3.83 -21.30 -4.31
CA GLN A 289 -3.87 -22.25 -5.44
C GLN A 289 -5.26 -22.35 -6.11
N ASN A 290 -6.33 -22.22 -5.32
CA ASN A 290 -7.72 -22.32 -5.79
C ASN A 290 -8.46 -20.97 -5.73
N TRP A 291 -7.72 -19.86 -5.57
CA TRP A 291 -8.32 -18.54 -5.43
C TRP A 291 -8.90 -18.02 -6.75
N THR A 292 -10.14 -17.55 -6.71
CA THR A 292 -10.76 -16.80 -7.81
C THR A 292 -10.58 -15.32 -7.54
N THR A 293 -9.90 -14.60 -8.45
CA THR A 293 -9.69 -13.16 -8.34
C THR A 293 -11.00 -12.40 -8.11
N VAL A 294 -11.00 -11.49 -7.13
CA VAL A 294 -12.17 -10.69 -6.79
C VAL A 294 -12.57 -9.71 -7.91
N GLY A 295 -13.84 -9.32 -7.91
CA GLY A 295 -14.36 -8.33 -8.87
C GLY A 295 -13.66 -6.95 -8.76
N PRO A 296 -13.90 -6.05 -9.74
CA PRO A 296 -13.41 -4.68 -9.70
C PRO A 296 -13.69 -4.00 -8.36
N GLN A 297 -12.77 -3.14 -7.91
CA GLN A 297 -12.97 -2.39 -6.67
C GLN A 297 -14.00 -1.28 -6.92
N HIS A 298 -15.05 -1.26 -6.10
CA HIS A 298 -16.06 -0.21 -6.08
C HIS A 298 -15.75 0.76 -4.93
N GLN A 299 -16.06 2.05 -5.12
CA GLN A 299 -15.82 3.12 -4.15
C GLN A 299 -17.10 3.94 -3.96
N CYS A 300 -17.86 3.66 -2.90
CA CYS A 300 -19.03 4.47 -2.54
C CYS A 300 -18.63 5.57 -1.56
N VAL A 301 -18.81 6.84 -1.95
CA VAL A 301 -18.51 8.02 -1.13
C VAL A 301 -19.80 8.65 -0.63
N LEU A 302 -19.96 8.74 0.69
CA LEU A 302 -21.18 9.16 1.36
C LEU A 302 -20.90 10.35 2.29
N THR A 303 -21.43 11.52 1.96
CA THR A 303 -21.46 12.67 2.89
C THR A 303 -22.41 12.33 4.04
N MET A 304 -21.85 12.06 5.22
CA MET A 304 -22.62 11.66 6.39
C MET A 304 -23.20 12.90 7.08
N LEU A 305 -22.35 13.87 7.39
CA LEU A 305 -22.71 15.10 8.08
C LEU A 305 -22.78 16.30 7.13
N THR A 306 -23.85 17.10 7.26
CA THR A 306 -24.08 18.33 6.46
C THR A 306 -24.01 19.61 7.28
N GLU A 307 -24.11 19.53 8.62
CA GLU A 307 -24.08 20.65 9.55
C GLU A 307 -23.14 20.31 10.71
N PRO A 308 -22.29 21.24 11.18
CA PRO A 308 -21.37 20.97 12.29
C PRO A 308 -22.09 20.53 13.58
N ARG A 309 -21.44 19.64 14.34
CA ARG A 309 -21.93 19.13 15.63
C ARG A 309 -20.91 19.40 16.72
N ASP A 310 -21.37 19.97 17.83
CA ASP A 310 -20.58 20.03 19.06
C ASP A 310 -20.27 18.60 19.55
N ILE A 311 -19.03 18.38 19.98
CA ILE A 311 -18.57 17.09 20.51
C ILE A 311 -18.97 16.96 21.98
N GLY A 312 -18.90 18.06 22.75
CA GLY A 312 -19.14 18.08 24.18
C GLY A 312 -18.35 17.00 24.93
N ASN A 313 -19.02 16.24 25.79
CA ASN A 313 -18.43 15.08 26.47
C ASN A 313 -18.48 13.81 25.59
N LYS A 314 -19.57 13.62 24.85
CA LYS A 314 -19.76 12.51 23.92
C LYS A 314 -20.77 12.91 22.83
N LEU A 315 -20.36 12.74 21.58
CA LEU A 315 -21.19 12.85 20.40
C LEU A 315 -21.46 11.45 19.85
N VAL A 316 -22.74 11.17 19.56
CA VAL A 316 -23.17 9.99 18.82
C VAL A 316 -23.94 10.47 17.60
N PHE A 317 -23.49 10.05 16.41
CA PHE A 317 -24.11 10.40 15.14
C PHE A 317 -24.41 9.13 14.36
N SER A 318 -25.69 8.85 14.12
CA SER A 318 -26.15 7.70 13.34
C SER A 318 -26.80 8.14 12.04
N LYS A 319 -26.56 7.40 10.95
CA LYS A 319 -27.21 7.64 9.66
C LYS A 319 -27.34 6.34 8.87
N SER A 320 -28.55 6.06 8.39
CA SER A 320 -28.81 4.97 7.45
C SER A 320 -28.32 5.31 6.05
N VAL A 321 -27.62 4.37 5.41
CA VAL A 321 -27.05 4.48 4.07
C VAL A 321 -27.45 3.29 3.20
N ASP A 322 -27.51 3.53 1.89
CA ASP A 322 -27.82 2.53 0.86
C ASP A 322 -26.57 1.94 0.18
N ALA A 323 -25.38 2.28 0.67
CA ALA A 323 -24.09 1.88 0.09
C ALA A 323 -23.95 2.17 -1.42
N CYS A 324 -24.58 3.25 -1.91
CA CYS A 324 -24.64 3.62 -3.33
C CYS A 324 -25.46 2.66 -4.20
N TRP A 325 -26.48 2.00 -3.61
CA TRP A 325 -27.43 1.14 -4.30
C TRP A 325 -27.96 1.72 -5.61
N GLY A 326 -28.08 0.86 -6.62
CA GLY A 326 -28.57 1.23 -7.95
C GLY A 326 -27.58 2.05 -8.79
N ARG A 327 -26.33 2.22 -8.34
CA ARG A 327 -25.26 2.89 -9.09
C ARG A 327 -24.06 1.97 -9.33
N PRO A 328 -23.16 2.27 -10.28
CA PRO A 328 -21.93 1.49 -10.51
C PRO A 328 -21.03 1.41 -9.26
N GLU A 329 -21.10 2.40 -8.37
CA GLU A 329 -20.31 2.46 -7.14
C GLU A 329 -20.87 1.57 -6.00
N TYR A 330 -21.98 0.86 -6.21
CA TYR A 330 -22.64 0.06 -5.17
C TYR A 330 -21.69 -0.98 -4.55
N VAL A 331 -21.53 -0.93 -3.23
CA VAL A 331 -20.75 -1.92 -2.46
C VAL A 331 -21.70 -2.87 -1.74
N ARG A 332 -21.62 -4.17 -2.08
CA ARG A 332 -22.38 -5.25 -1.43
C ARG A 332 -21.55 -6.03 -0.41
N SER A 333 -20.24 -6.17 -0.65
CA SER A 333 -19.31 -6.88 0.23
C SER A 333 -18.13 -5.96 0.48
N LEU A 334 -18.03 -5.48 1.71
CA LEU A 334 -17.06 -4.47 2.14
C LEU A 334 -15.64 -5.04 2.23
N GLU A 335 -14.64 -4.22 1.94
CA GLU A 335 -13.22 -4.50 2.16
C GLU A 335 -12.69 -3.52 3.22
N HIS A 336 -12.57 -2.25 2.84
CA HIS A 336 -12.15 -1.17 3.74
C HIS A 336 -13.29 -0.17 3.95
N ALA A 337 -13.49 0.29 5.17
CA ALA A 337 -14.27 1.50 5.44
C ALA A 337 -13.36 2.61 5.94
N GLN A 338 -13.58 3.85 5.48
CA GLN A 338 -12.86 5.02 5.94
C GLN A 338 -13.85 6.09 6.43
N ALA A 339 -13.68 6.53 7.68
CA ALA A 339 -14.34 7.73 8.19
C ALA A 339 -13.38 8.92 8.02
N ARG A 340 -13.61 9.73 6.99
CA ARG A 340 -12.89 10.99 6.77
C ARG A 340 -13.51 12.06 7.66
N LEU A 341 -12.76 12.53 8.65
CA LEU A 341 -13.23 13.45 9.68
C LEU A 341 -12.47 14.78 9.63
N THR A 342 -13.21 15.88 9.62
CA THR A 342 -12.70 17.22 9.89
C THR A 342 -13.32 17.67 11.22
N LEU A 343 -12.51 17.80 12.26
CA LEU A 343 -12.95 18.20 13.60
C LEU A 343 -11.89 19.06 14.29
N SER A 344 -12.35 20.06 15.05
CA SER A 344 -11.53 20.81 15.99
C SER A 344 -11.69 20.23 17.40
N HIS A 345 -10.63 20.24 18.20
CA HIS A 345 -10.70 19.96 19.64
C HIS A 345 -9.55 20.69 20.35
N ASN A 346 -9.77 21.17 21.57
CA ASN A 346 -8.74 21.89 22.33
C ASN A 346 -7.55 21.01 22.75
N GLN A 347 -7.74 19.69 22.82
CA GLN A 347 -6.70 18.71 23.12
C GLN A 347 -7.01 17.36 22.43
N ARG A 348 -6.32 17.05 21.33
CA ARG A 348 -6.62 15.94 20.43
C ARG A 348 -6.52 14.56 21.11
N GLY A 349 -5.51 14.35 21.96
CA GLY A 349 -5.26 13.07 22.64
C GLY A 349 -6.34 12.59 23.61
N LYS A 350 -7.26 13.46 24.02
CA LYS A 350 -8.41 13.04 24.84
C LYS A 350 -9.50 12.31 24.06
N LEU A 351 -9.48 12.37 22.74
CA LEU A 351 -10.55 11.82 21.92
C LEU A 351 -10.41 10.29 21.78
N ALA A 352 -11.50 9.58 22.05
CA ALA A 352 -11.71 8.22 21.57
C ALA A 352 -12.76 8.25 20.45
N ILE A 353 -12.44 7.71 19.28
CA ILE A 353 -13.33 7.70 18.11
C ILE A 353 -13.65 6.26 17.74
N HIS A 354 -14.93 5.97 17.50
CA HIS A 354 -15.40 4.64 17.14
C HIS A 354 -16.40 4.71 15.99
N LEU A 355 -16.36 3.72 15.10
CA LEU A 355 -17.30 3.53 14.01
C LEU A 355 -17.97 2.16 14.17
N ILE A 356 -19.30 2.13 14.11
CA ILE A 356 -20.12 0.94 14.25
C ILE A 356 -20.81 0.67 12.90
N SER A 357 -20.63 -0.53 12.37
CA SER A 357 -21.27 -0.97 11.12
C SER A 357 -22.75 -1.36 11.32
N PRO A 358 -23.54 -1.49 10.24
CA PRO A 358 -24.94 -1.91 10.32
C PRO A 358 -25.14 -3.31 10.92
N LEU A 359 -24.12 -4.17 10.89
CA LEU A 359 -24.13 -5.50 11.51
C LEU A 359 -23.60 -5.49 12.96
N GLY A 360 -23.32 -4.31 13.52
CA GLY A 360 -22.94 -4.12 14.92
C GLY A 360 -21.43 -4.20 15.20
N THR A 361 -20.58 -4.33 14.18
CA THR A 361 -19.13 -4.38 14.36
C THR A 361 -18.59 -3.01 14.76
N ARG A 362 -18.07 -2.91 15.99
CA ARG A 362 -17.53 -1.67 16.56
C ARG A 362 -16.01 -1.61 16.39
N SER A 363 -15.56 -0.75 15.48
CA SER A 363 -14.15 -0.43 15.23
C SER A 363 -13.73 0.78 16.05
N THR A 364 -12.65 0.68 16.81
CA THR A 364 -11.97 1.84 17.42
C THR A 364 -11.08 2.49 16.36
N LEU A 365 -11.49 3.66 15.90
CA LEU A 365 -10.76 4.45 14.91
C LEU A 365 -9.61 5.25 15.54
N LEU A 366 -9.77 5.69 16.79
CA LEU A 366 -8.75 6.38 17.57
C LEU A 366 -8.85 5.96 19.03
N PHE A 367 -7.74 5.49 19.59
CA PHE A 367 -7.59 5.35 21.04
C PHE A 367 -7.12 6.68 21.66
N PRO A 368 -7.48 6.99 22.92
CA PRO A 368 -6.90 8.13 23.63
C PRO A 368 -5.37 8.04 23.68
N ARG A 369 -4.70 9.15 23.38
CA ARG A 369 -3.23 9.25 23.38
C ARG A 369 -2.79 10.27 24.42
N ALA A 370 -2.22 9.80 25.53
CA ALA A 370 -1.92 10.64 26.70
C ALA A 370 -0.90 11.76 26.42
N ASN A 371 -0.04 11.58 25.41
CA ASN A 371 1.01 12.52 25.00
C ASN A 371 0.52 13.57 23.98
N ASP A 372 -0.64 13.38 23.34
CA ASP A 372 -1.14 14.28 22.29
C ASP A 372 -1.88 15.49 22.87
N TYR A 373 -1.13 16.56 23.11
CA TYR A 373 -1.65 17.85 23.56
C TYR A 373 -2.05 18.80 22.41
N SER A 374 -2.11 18.34 21.15
CA SER A 374 -2.36 19.23 20.01
C SER A 374 -3.77 19.81 20.04
N SER A 375 -3.90 21.10 19.71
CA SER A 375 -5.19 21.79 19.51
C SER A 375 -5.59 21.90 18.03
N GLU A 376 -4.87 21.24 17.13
CA GLU A 376 -5.12 21.30 15.67
C GLU A 376 -6.26 20.40 15.23
N GLY A 377 -6.63 19.41 16.05
CA GLY A 377 -7.67 18.43 15.74
C GLY A 377 -7.29 17.53 14.57
N PHE A 378 -8.28 17.19 13.74
CA PHE A 378 -8.11 16.41 12.51
C PHE A 378 -8.69 17.19 11.32
N ASN A 379 -7.98 17.20 10.20
CA ASN A 379 -8.39 17.92 8.99
C ASN A 379 -8.47 16.93 7.81
N ASP A 380 -9.69 16.56 7.39
CA ASP A 380 -9.96 15.52 6.39
C ASP A 380 -9.18 14.21 6.63
N TRP A 381 -8.97 13.83 7.90
CA TRP A 381 -8.19 12.65 8.26
C TRP A 381 -9.02 11.38 8.03
N ALA A 382 -8.48 10.46 7.23
CA ALA A 382 -9.18 9.29 6.74
C ALA A 382 -8.96 8.05 7.62
N PHE A 383 -9.51 8.03 8.84
CA PHE A 383 -9.44 6.87 9.73
C PHE A 383 -9.99 5.61 9.05
N MET A 384 -9.21 4.54 8.98
CA MET A 384 -9.55 3.31 8.26
C MET A 384 -9.88 2.15 9.21
N THR A 385 -10.80 1.29 8.79
CA THR A 385 -11.07 -0.01 9.44
C THR A 385 -11.17 -1.15 8.44
N THR A 386 -10.54 -2.27 8.78
CA THR A 386 -10.63 -3.56 8.12
C THR A 386 -11.61 -4.51 8.82
N HIS A 387 -12.10 -4.17 10.02
CA HIS A 387 -12.80 -5.12 10.91
C HIS A 387 -14.15 -5.59 10.34
N SER A 388 -14.77 -4.79 9.47
CA SER A 388 -16.03 -5.10 8.79
C SER A 388 -15.85 -5.79 7.43
N TRP A 389 -14.71 -6.43 7.17
CA TRP A 389 -14.46 -7.13 5.90
C TRP A 389 -15.50 -8.24 5.61
N ASP A 390 -15.98 -8.28 4.37
CA ASP A 390 -17.12 -9.02 3.80
C ASP A 390 -18.52 -8.64 4.34
N GLU A 391 -18.67 -7.67 5.23
CA GLU A 391 -20.01 -7.25 5.68
C GLU A 391 -20.81 -6.56 4.55
N ASP A 392 -22.13 -6.68 4.58
CA ASP A 392 -23.03 -5.82 3.79
C ASP A 392 -23.10 -4.44 4.47
N PRO A 393 -22.62 -3.36 3.83
CA PRO A 393 -22.52 -2.05 4.46
C PRO A 393 -23.83 -1.24 4.37
N GLN A 394 -24.93 -1.81 3.87
CA GLN A 394 -26.24 -1.17 3.86
C GLN A 394 -26.87 -1.13 5.27
N GLY A 395 -27.51 -0.02 5.61
CA GLY A 395 -28.17 0.19 6.90
C GLY A 395 -27.52 1.30 7.72
N GLU A 396 -27.71 1.27 9.04
CA GLU A 396 -27.28 2.34 9.93
C GLU A 396 -25.80 2.24 10.32
N TRP A 397 -25.03 3.28 9.97
CA TRP A 397 -23.68 3.48 10.51
C TRP A 397 -23.72 4.49 11.65
N THR A 398 -23.00 4.20 12.74
CA THR A 398 -22.90 5.09 13.89
C THR A 398 -21.45 5.49 14.15
N LEU A 399 -21.19 6.79 14.23
CA LEU A 399 -19.94 7.39 14.69
C LEU A 399 -20.09 7.83 16.15
N GLU A 400 -19.24 7.32 17.03
CA GLU A 400 -19.09 7.81 18.40
C GLU A 400 -17.79 8.60 18.53
N ILE A 401 -17.86 9.82 19.08
CA ILE A 401 -16.69 10.59 19.50
C ILE A 401 -16.85 10.89 21.00
N GLU A 402 -15.90 10.46 21.82
CA GLU A 402 -15.92 10.61 23.26
C GLU A 402 -14.70 11.40 23.74
N ASN A 403 -14.92 12.39 24.61
CA ASN A 403 -13.86 13.16 25.25
C ASN A 403 -13.50 12.51 26.60
N VAL A 404 -12.47 11.68 26.59
CA VAL A 404 -12.02 10.92 27.76
C VAL A 404 -11.40 11.87 28.80
N ALA A 405 -11.82 11.71 30.05
CA ALA A 405 -11.45 12.58 31.16
C ALA A 405 -11.80 14.08 30.93
N SER A 406 -12.97 14.35 30.34
CA SER A 406 -13.53 15.71 30.23
C SER A 406 -13.53 16.43 31.58
N ASN A 407 -12.98 17.65 31.58
CA ASN A 407 -12.89 18.52 32.78
C ASN A 407 -13.89 19.68 32.76
N GLY A 408 -14.87 19.64 31.84
CA GLY A 408 -15.87 20.70 31.66
C GLY A 408 -15.34 22.01 31.03
N ARG A 409 -14.06 22.05 30.61
CA ARG A 409 -13.47 23.16 29.84
C ARG A 409 -13.03 22.76 28.44
N ASP A 410 -13.12 21.47 28.12
CA ASP A 410 -12.83 20.95 26.80
C ASP A 410 -13.96 21.32 25.83
N TYR A 411 -13.60 21.56 24.57
CA TYR A 411 -14.52 21.94 23.51
C TYR A 411 -13.98 21.46 22.16
N GLY A 412 -14.90 21.10 21.27
CA GLY A 412 -14.57 20.73 19.90
C GLY A 412 -15.80 20.52 19.05
N VAL A 413 -15.63 20.64 17.75
CA VAL A 413 -16.72 20.58 16.78
C VAL A 413 -16.35 19.65 15.65
N LEU A 414 -17.16 18.62 15.43
CA LEU A 414 -17.12 17.81 14.21
C LEU A 414 -17.76 18.64 13.09
N SER A 415 -16.96 19.14 12.15
CA SER A 415 -17.43 19.99 11.05
C SER A 415 -17.81 19.18 9.81
N GLN A 416 -17.09 18.08 9.54
CA GLN A 416 -17.35 17.20 8.39
C GLN A 416 -17.14 15.73 8.77
N PHE A 417 -18.00 14.87 8.23
CA PHE A 417 -17.83 13.43 8.24
C PHE A 417 -18.25 12.89 6.87
N THR A 418 -17.32 12.26 6.17
CA THR A 418 -17.56 11.50 4.94
C THR A 418 -17.19 10.04 5.18
N LEU A 419 -18.13 9.13 4.93
CA LEU A 419 -17.90 7.69 4.96
C LEU A 419 -17.55 7.23 3.55
N THR A 420 -16.36 6.64 3.38
CA THR A 420 -15.98 5.96 2.13
C THR A 420 -16.03 4.46 2.35
N LEU A 421 -16.79 3.77 1.52
CA LEU A 421 -16.90 2.32 1.53
C LEU A 421 -16.19 1.78 0.29
N TRP A 422 -15.22 0.89 0.50
CA TRP A 422 -14.49 0.19 -0.55
C TRP A 422 -14.90 -1.27 -0.55
N GLY A 423 -15.07 -1.87 -1.72
CA GLY A 423 -15.34 -3.31 -1.77
C GLY A 423 -15.75 -3.81 -3.15
N THR A 424 -16.62 -4.81 -3.18
CA THR A 424 -17.18 -5.37 -4.42
C THR A 424 -18.70 -5.25 -4.47
N GLY A 425 -19.23 -5.16 -5.68
CA GLY A 425 -20.66 -5.23 -5.96
C GLY A 425 -20.94 -5.98 -7.27
N PRO A 426 -22.22 -6.22 -7.61
CA PRO A 426 -22.59 -6.80 -8.91
C PRO A 426 -22.13 -5.89 -10.06
N SER A 427 -21.25 -6.42 -10.90
CA SER A 427 -20.66 -5.72 -12.06
C SER A 427 -21.66 -5.41 -13.18
N VAL A 428 -22.83 -6.06 -13.15
CA VAL A 428 -24.01 -5.71 -13.94
C VAL A 428 -25.20 -5.70 -13.00
N VAL A 429 -25.91 -4.58 -12.91
CA VAL A 429 -27.24 -4.50 -12.31
C VAL A 429 -28.20 -5.23 -13.25
N ASN A 430 -28.22 -6.56 -13.20
CA ASN A 430 -29.15 -7.38 -13.98
C ASN A 430 -30.46 -7.54 -13.17
N PRO A 431 -31.56 -6.87 -13.57
CA PRO A 431 -32.82 -6.87 -12.81
C PRO A 431 -33.48 -8.24 -12.69
N SER A 432 -33.09 -9.17 -13.56
CA SER A 432 -33.64 -10.51 -13.67
C SER A 432 -32.91 -11.52 -12.78
N SER A 433 -31.87 -11.11 -12.05
CA SER A 433 -31.15 -12.01 -11.14
C SER A 433 -31.98 -12.26 -9.86
N PRO A 434 -32.18 -13.52 -9.43
CA PRO A 434 -32.89 -13.83 -8.18
C PRO A 434 -32.13 -13.36 -6.93
N ASP A 435 -30.82 -13.09 -7.04
CA ASP A 435 -29.96 -12.65 -5.93
C ASP A 435 -29.97 -11.13 -5.70
N PHE A 436 -30.85 -10.39 -6.38
CA PHE A 436 -30.93 -8.92 -6.28
C PHE A 436 -31.57 -8.50 -4.94
N PRO A 437 -30.85 -7.80 -4.04
CA PRO A 437 -31.42 -7.37 -2.75
C PRO A 437 -32.66 -6.48 -2.92
N ARG A 438 -33.66 -6.67 -2.06
CA ARG A 438 -34.86 -5.82 -2.06
C ARG A 438 -34.61 -4.56 -1.21
N PRO A 439 -35.06 -3.36 -1.64
CA PRO A 439 -34.89 -2.13 -0.86
C PRO A 439 -35.59 -2.19 0.50
N SER A 440 -35.11 -1.39 1.45
CA SER A 440 -35.73 -1.23 2.76
C SER A 440 -37.13 -0.57 2.66
N ASN A 441 -38.01 -0.94 3.60
CA ASN A 441 -39.46 -0.67 3.59
C ASN A 441 -39.88 0.81 3.52
N ASN A 442 -38.98 1.77 3.70
CA ASN A 442 -39.34 3.20 3.80
C ASN A 442 -39.34 3.95 2.46
N SER A 443 -38.92 3.30 1.37
CA SER A 443 -38.81 3.91 0.03
C SER A 443 -40.08 3.77 -0.82
N CYS A 444 -40.91 2.77 -0.52
CA CYS A 444 -42.11 2.43 -1.26
C CYS A 444 -43.38 2.95 -0.57
N LYS A 445 -44.31 3.49 -1.36
CA LYS A 445 -45.63 3.95 -0.88
C LYS A 445 -46.70 2.86 -1.03
N THR A 446 -46.67 2.11 -2.14
CA THR A 446 -47.69 1.10 -2.47
C THR A 446 -47.05 -0.15 -3.10
N PHE A 447 -47.41 -1.34 -2.61
CA PHE A 447 -46.92 -2.63 -3.09
C PHE A 447 -48.02 -3.42 -3.83
N ASP A 448 -47.64 -4.32 -4.73
CA ASP A 448 -48.52 -5.29 -5.37
C ASP A 448 -48.70 -6.60 -4.55
N ALA A 449 -49.45 -7.55 -5.11
CA ALA A 449 -49.71 -8.86 -4.50
C ALA A 449 -48.45 -9.75 -4.38
N GLN A 450 -47.35 -9.40 -5.03
CA GLN A 450 -46.06 -10.10 -5.06
C GLN A 450 -45.01 -9.42 -4.16
N GLN A 451 -45.40 -8.36 -3.43
CA GLN A 451 -44.53 -7.50 -2.61
C GLN A 451 -43.48 -6.75 -3.45
N ILE A 452 -43.81 -6.40 -4.69
CA ILE A 452 -43.04 -5.51 -5.55
C ILE A 452 -43.61 -4.09 -5.40
N CYS A 453 -42.75 -3.08 -5.36
CA CYS A 453 -43.21 -1.70 -5.27
C CYS A 453 -43.82 -1.23 -6.59
N ILE A 454 -45.02 -0.64 -6.55
CA ILE A 454 -45.70 -0.05 -7.72
C ILE A 454 -45.80 1.47 -7.67
N GLU A 455 -45.68 2.07 -6.47
CA GLU A 455 -45.68 3.53 -6.30
C GLU A 455 -44.65 3.92 -5.24
N CYS A 456 -43.81 4.90 -5.56
CA CYS A 456 -42.74 5.38 -4.68
C CYS A 456 -43.16 6.57 -3.82
N SER A 457 -42.50 6.74 -2.68
CA SER A 457 -42.64 7.95 -1.87
C SER A 457 -42.14 9.21 -2.62
N PRO A 458 -42.68 10.41 -2.35
CA PRO A 458 -42.24 11.64 -3.02
C PRO A 458 -40.72 11.85 -2.96
N GLY A 459 -40.10 12.18 -4.10
CA GLY A 459 -38.64 12.31 -4.23
C GLY A 459 -37.90 11.02 -4.59
N PHE A 460 -38.62 9.91 -4.79
CA PHE A 460 -38.09 8.66 -5.36
C PHE A 460 -38.77 8.34 -6.70
N SER A 461 -38.05 7.63 -7.57
CA SER A 461 -38.53 7.13 -8.86
C SER A 461 -38.56 5.60 -8.84
N LEU A 462 -39.61 5.01 -9.43
CA LEU A 462 -39.71 3.58 -9.62
C LEU A 462 -38.64 3.10 -10.61
N PHE A 463 -37.81 2.15 -10.18
CA PHE A 463 -36.86 1.46 -11.02
C PHE A 463 -36.97 -0.04 -10.77
N LEU A 464 -37.46 -0.75 -11.78
CA LEU A 464 -37.60 -2.21 -11.82
C LEU A 464 -38.57 -2.75 -10.78
N GLN A 465 -38.10 -3.03 -9.55
CA GLN A 465 -38.87 -3.63 -8.46
C GLN A 465 -38.84 -2.77 -7.18
N GLY A 466 -38.25 -1.58 -7.24
CA GLY A 466 -37.98 -0.74 -6.07
C GLY A 466 -37.89 0.74 -6.39
N CYS A 467 -37.66 1.54 -5.36
CA CYS A 467 -37.67 3.00 -5.43
C CYS A 467 -36.26 3.56 -5.24
N VAL A 468 -35.75 4.28 -6.25
CA VAL A 468 -34.43 4.92 -6.22
C VAL A 468 -34.57 6.43 -6.16
N LYS A 469 -33.72 7.10 -5.36
CA LYS A 469 -33.74 8.57 -5.25
C LYS A 469 -33.21 9.27 -6.51
N PHE A 470 -32.33 8.59 -7.23
CA PHE A 470 -31.73 9.04 -8.48
C PHE A 470 -31.70 7.85 -9.45
N CYS A 471 -32.01 8.08 -10.72
CA CYS A 471 -31.96 7.02 -11.72
C CYS A 471 -30.52 6.62 -12.07
N PRO A 472 -30.26 5.33 -12.36
CA PRO A 472 -28.93 4.88 -12.78
C PRO A 472 -28.47 5.54 -14.09
N PRO A 473 -27.15 5.53 -14.39
CA PRO A 473 -26.65 5.82 -15.74
C PRO A 473 -27.40 4.99 -16.80
N GLY A 474 -27.71 5.60 -17.94
CA GLY A 474 -28.61 5.02 -18.94
C GLY A 474 -30.11 5.18 -18.65
N PHE A 475 -30.51 5.84 -17.55
CA PHE A 475 -31.91 6.15 -17.22
C PHE A 475 -32.09 7.60 -16.73
N THR A 476 -33.28 8.18 -16.92
CA THR A 476 -33.70 9.48 -16.40
C THR A 476 -35.05 9.39 -15.69
N SER A 477 -35.31 10.31 -14.76
CA SER A 477 -36.56 10.34 -13.99
C SER A 477 -37.67 11.01 -14.80
N GLY A 478 -38.78 10.32 -15.03
CA GLY A 478 -39.94 10.85 -15.75
C GLY A 478 -41.23 10.08 -15.47
N PRO A 479 -42.38 10.61 -15.93
CA PRO A 479 -43.67 9.96 -15.75
C PRO A 479 -43.78 8.71 -16.65
N GLN A 480 -44.00 7.55 -16.05
CA GLN A 480 -44.37 6.31 -16.74
C GLN A 480 -45.86 6.02 -16.50
N LEU A 481 -46.57 5.65 -17.57
CA LEU A 481 -47.97 5.22 -17.47
C LEU A 481 -48.03 3.75 -17.02
N LEU A 482 -48.77 3.47 -15.94
CA LEU A 482 -49.04 2.10 -15.51
C LEU A 482 -50.19 1.53 -16.34
N ASN A 483 -49.91 0.47 -17.12
CA ASN A 483 -50.94 -0.24 -17.88
C ASN A 483 -51.62 -1.31 -17.00
N LEU A 484 -52.36 -0.86 -15.98
CA LEU A 484 -53.18 -1.71 -15.11
C LEU A 484 -54.44 -2.13 -15.87
N SER A 485 -54.45 -3.34 -16.44
CA SER A 485 -55.63 -3.96 -17.02
C SER A 485 -56.59 -4.45 -15.92
N LEU A 486 -57.29 -3.53 -15.27
CA LEU A 486 -58.52 -3.84 -14.52
C LEU A 486 -59.74 -3.62 -15.43
N GLU A 487 -60.71 -4.52 -15.37
CA GLU A 487 -61.89 -4.56 -16.25
C GLU A 487 -62.93 -3.44 -16.01
N ASN A 488 -62.55 -2.29 -15.44
CA ASN A 488 -63.44 -1.13 -15.32
C ASN A 488 -62.70 0.20 -15.44
N TRP A 489 -63.39 1.16 -16.06
CA TRP A 489 -62.92 2.50 -16.40
C TRP A 489 -62.34 3.27 -15.20
N VAL A 490 -61.02 3.47 -15.20
CA VAL A 490 -60.31 4.39 -14.30
C VAL A 490 -59.26 5.13 -15.14
N ASP A 491 -59.03 6.41 -14.83
CA ASP A 491 -58.04 7.26 -15.49
C ASP A 491 -56.62 6.68 -15.42
N LEU A 492 -55.80 6.92 -16.46
CA LEU A 492 -54.42 6.44 -16.47
C LEU A 492 -53.60 7.13 -15.38
N SER A 493 -53.18 6.36 -14.38
CA SER A 493 -52.23 6.82 -13.37
C SER A 493 -50.81 6.82 -13.95
N SER A 494 -50.16 7.97 -13.89
CA SER A 494 -48.73 8.11 -14.13
C SER A 494 -47.98 8.02 -12.80
N VAL A 495 -46.89 7.25 -12.78
CA VAL A 495 -45.96 7.16 -11.66
C VAL A 495 -44.60 7.69 -12.08
N GLN A 496 -43.87 8.31 -11.15
CA GLN A 496 -42.50 8.73 -11.43
C GLN A 496 -41.61 7.50 -11.50
N ALA A 497 -40.94 7.28 -12.62
CA ALA A 497 -40.12 6.11 -12.88
C ALA A 497 -38.82 6.48 -13.61
N CYS A 498 -37.87 5.54 -13.62
CA CYS A 498 -36.62 5.66 -14.34
C CYS A 498 -36.79 5.12 -15.77
N LEU A 499 -37.00 6.04 -16.71
CA LEU A 499 -37.13 5.79 -18.14
C LEU A 499 -35.75 5.63 -18.77
N SER A 500 -35.58 4.67 -19.68
CA SER A 500 -34.31 4.46 -20.39
C SER A 500 -33.94 5.66 -21.26
N CYS A 501 -32.67 6.07 -21.22
CA CYS A 501 -32.10 7.02 -22.16
C CYS A 501 -32.21 6.51 -23.61
N HIS A 502 -32.22 7.43 -24.58
CA HIS A 502 -32.10 7.06 -25.98
C HIS A 502 -30.78 6.30 -26.23
N PRO A 503 -30.73 5.23 -27.07
CA PRO A 503 -29.53 4.39 -27.23
C PRO A 503 -28.25 5.09 -27.72
N SER A 504 -28.34 6.34 -28.18
CA SER A 504 -27.20 7.18 -28.53
C SER A 504 -26.52 7.85 -27.33
N CYS A 505 -27.19 7.93 -26.18
CA CYS A 505 -26.71 8.61 -24.97
C CYS A 505 -26.14 7.59 -23.96
N LEU A 506 -25.11 8.00 -23.20
CA LEU A 506 -24.61 7.25 -22.03
C LEU A 506 -25.32 7.70 -20.74
N THR A 507 -25.58 9.01 -20.61
CA THR A 507 -26.49 9.58 -19.62
C THR A 507 -27.35 10.64 -20.29
N CYS A 508 -28.53 10.92 -19.74
CA CYS A 508 -29.52 11.80 -20.34
C CYS A 508 -30.32 12.59 -19.30
N SER A 509 -30.88 13.73 -19.70
CA SER A 509 -31.90 14.47 -18.96
C SER A 509 -33.32 14.02 -19.31
N GLY A 510 -33.51 13.42 -20.48
CA GLY A 510 -34.79 13.00 -21.05
C GLY A 510 -34.64 11.74 -21.90
N ALA A 511 -35.75 11.12 -22.28
CA ALA A 511 -35.74 9.89 -23.10
C ALA A 511 -35.48 10.16 -24.60
N GLY A 512 -35.39 11.43 -25.02
CA GLY A 512 -35.21 11.81 -26.42
C GLY A 512 -33.78 11.65 -26.94
N PRO A 513 -33.60 11.53 -28.26
CA PRO A 513 -32.28 11.48 -28.91
C PRO A 513 -31.46 12.78 -28.76
N THR A 514 -32.12 13.86 -28.36
CA THR A 514 -31.56 15.19 -28.14
C THR A 514 -31.56 15.60 -26.67
N ASP A 515 -31.61 14.63 -25.75
CA ASP A 515 -31.55 14.88 -24.31
C ASP A 515 -30.30 14.24 -23.65
N CYS A 516 -29.24 13.99 -24.42
CA CYS A 516 -28.00 13.41 -23.91
C CYS A 516 -27.23 14.41 -23.03
N LEU A 517 -26.72 13.92 -21.90
CA LEU A 517 -25.78 14.63 -21.00
C LEU A 517 -24.35 14.09 -21.13
N SER A 518 -24.18 12.83 -21.55
CA SER A 518 -22.90 12.25 -21.92
C SER A 518 -23.07 11.18 -23.01
N CYS A 519 -21.98 10.84 -23.68
CA CYS A 519 -21.99 9.99 -24.86
C CYS A 519 -21.15 8.71 -24.68
N PRO A 520 -21.51 7.59 -25.33
CA PRO A 520 -20.70 6.37 -25.33
C PRO A 520 -19.31 6.59 -25.94
N THR A 521 -18.38 5.68 -25.66
CA THR A 521 -17.04 5.68 -26.26
C THR A 521 -17.12 5.74 -27.80
N HIS A 522 -16.23 6.53 -28.40
CA HIS A 522 -16.20 6.86 -29.85
C HIS A 522 -17.34 7.75 -30.36
N SER A 523 -18.07 8.43 -29.46
CA SER A 523 -18.97 9.53 -29.81
C SER A 523 -18.74 10.75 -28.91
N HIS A 524 -19.16 11.92 -29.37
CA HIS A 524 -18.98 13.19 -28.66
C HIS A 524 -20.29 13.96 -28.59
N LEU A 525 -20.46 14.73 -27.50
CA LEU A 525 -21.67 15.51 -27.27
C LEU A 525 -21.64 16.80 -28.08
N VAL A 526 -22.64 16.99 -28.93
CA VAL A 526 -22.86 18.22 -29.70
C VAL A 526 -24.25 18.75 -29.35
N PHE A 527 -24.26 19.91 -28.71
CA PHE A 527 -25.39 20.43 -27.93
C PHE A 527 -25.86 19.41 -26.89
N THR A 528 -26.99 18.74 -27.15
CA THR A 528 -27.61 17.72 -26.29
C THR A 528 -27.78 16.38 -27.03
N SER A 529 -27.02 16.16 -28.10
CA SER A 529 -27.09 14.95 -28.94
C SER A 529 -25.69 14.36 -29.16
N CYS A 530 -25.59 13.03 -29.26
CA CYS A 530 -24.31 12.34 -29.42
C CYS A 530 -24.03 12.03 -30.89
N LEU A 531 -22.89 12.52 -31.41
CA LEU A 531 -22.44 12.27 -32.78
C LEU A 531 -21.25 11.32 -32.81
N TYR A 532 -21.37 10.29 -33.67
CA TYR A 532 -20.36 9.25 -33.87
C TYR A 532 -19.10 9.79 -34.55
N GLN A 533 -17.93 9.42 -34.03
CA GLN A 533 -16.65 9.93 -34.53
C GLN A 533 -16.04 8.97 -35.57
N ASN A 534 -16.30 9.23 -36.85
CA ASN A 534 -15.60 8.54 -37.94
C ASN A 534 -14.09 8.82 -37.87
N GLN A 535 -13.25 7.80 -38.04
CA GLN A 535 -11.79 7.87 -37.82
C GLN A 535 -10.99 8.62 -38.90
N VAL A 536 -11.57 9.62 -39.56
CA VAL A 536 -10.89 10.46 -40.56
C VAL A 536 -10.96 11.94 -40.15
N GLN A 537 -10.45 12.26 -38.95
CA GLN A 537 -9.98 13.60 -38.58
C GLN A 537 -9.27 13.58 -37.21
N ARG A 538 -7.99 13.21 -37.19
CA ARG A 538 -7.05 13.73 -36.17
C ARG A 538 -6.28 14.90 -36.79
N LYS A 539 -6.66 16.12 -36.41
CA LYS A 539 -5.80 17.29 -36.56
C LYS A 539 -5.67 17.92 -35.18
N SER A 540 -4.44 18.03 -34.67
CA SER A 540 -4.16 18.70 -33.40
C SER A 540 -4.60 20.16 -33.47
N PRO A 541 -5.06 20.77 -32.37
CA PRO A 541 -5.50 22.17 -32.38
C PRO A 541 -4.30 23.09 -32.61
N LEU A 542 -4.34 23.84 -33.70
CA LEU A 542 -3.55 25.04 -33.90
C LEU A 542 -4.49 26.25 -33.88
N THR A 543 -4.04 27.26 -33.17
CA THR A 543 -4.64 28.59 -32.97
C THR A 543 -5.24 29.22 -34.23
N GLY A 544 -6.51 29.65 -34.11
CA GLY A 544 -6.99 30.92 -34.66
C GLY A 544 -7.23 31.07 -36.17
N GLY A 545 -8.50 30.90 -36.59
CA GLY A 545 -9.22 31.94 -37.35
C GLY A 545 -9.08 32.05 -38.88
N LEU A 546 -10.26 32.11 -39.52
CA LEU A 546 -10.60 32.73 -40.82
C LEU A 546 -10.42 31.95 -42.15
N GLN A 547 -11.60 31.61 -42.72
CA GLN A 547 -12.02 31.69 -44.15
C GLN A 547 -11.32 30.85 -45.24
N GLY A 548 -12.13 30.29 -46.15
CA GLY A 548 -11.71 29.74 -47.45
C GLY A 548 -12.60 28.61 -47.98
N GLU A 549 -13.13 28.77 -49.20
CA GLU A 549 -14.03 27.84 -49.91
C GLU A 549 -13.32 26.77 -50.77
N GLU A 550 -14.10 25.75 -51.11
CA GLU A 550 -14.10 24.94 -52.36
C GLU A 550 -13.02 23.86 -52.70
N ASP A 551 -13.56 22.89 -53.45
CA ASP A 551 -13.01 21.87 -54.37
C ASP A 551 -12.18 20.64 -53.91
N GLU A 552 -12.72 19.49 -54.33
CA GLU A 552 -12.02 18.21 -54.58
C GLU A 552 -11.38 18.25 -55.99
N PRO A 553 -10.31 17.49 -56.30
CA PRO A 553 -10.58 16.13 -56.78
C PRO A 553 -9.51 15.04 -56.48
N GLU A 554 -9.99 13.81 -56.63
CA GLU A 554 -9.32 12.53 -56.91
C GLU A 554 -7.95 12.56 -57.64
N VAL A 555 -7.01 11.64 -57.31
CA VAL A 555 -6.25 10.78 -58.28
C VAL A 555 -5.15 9.87 -57.66
N LYS A 556 -5.36 8.56 -57.82
CA LYS A 556 -4.42 7.42 -58.06
C LYS A 556 -3.17 7.16 -57.19
N THR A 557 -3.15 5.95 -56.64
CA THR A 557 -1.98 5.13 -56.29
C THR A 557 -1.09 4.80 -57.51
N PRO A 558 0.22 4.58 -57.30
CA PRO A 558 0.82 3.36 -57.84
C PRO A 558 1.67 2.58 -56.82
N ALA A 559 1.84 1.29 -57.07
CA ALA A 559 2.59 0.37 -56.21
C ALA A 559 4.02 0.09 -56.74
N ALA A 560 4.79 -0.61 -55.90
CA ALA A 560 6.04 -1.33 -56.17
C ALA A 560 7.37 -0.54 -56.27
N ALA A 561 8.20 -0.72 -55.23
CA ALA A 561 9.62 -1.06 -55.36
C ALA A 561 10.15 -1.67 -54.04
N ALA A 562 10.04 -3.00 -53.89
CA ALA A 562 10.70 -3.74 -52.81
C ALA A 562 12.09 -4.22 -53.27
N GLY A 563 13.09 -4.27 -52.37
CA GLY A 563 14.36 -4.97 -52.68
C GLY A 563 15.60 -4.62 -51.84
N LEU A 564 15.70 -3.42 -51.25
CA LEU A 564 16.97 -2.96 -50.67
C LEU A 564 17.31 -3.37 -49.21
N PRO A 565 16.37 -3.52 -48.24
CA PRO A 565 16.76 -3.67 -46.82
C PRO A 565 17.21 -5.08 -46.42
N VAL A 566 16.78 -6.13 -47.14
CA VAL A 566 17.03 -7.53 -46.74
C VAL A 566 18.49 -7.93 -46.99
N VAL A 567 19.08 -7.51 -48.12
CA VAL A 567 20.48 -7.86 -48.48
C VAL A 567 21.48 -7.26 -47.48
N VAL A 568 21.21 -6.04 -47.02
CA VAL A 568 22.05 -5.36 -46.01
C VAL A 568 22.02 -6.12 -44.68
N ALA A 569 20.84 -6.55 -44.21
CA ALA A 569 20.69 -7.29 -42.96
C ALA A 569 21.45 -8.64 -42.97
N VAL A 570 21.37 -9.39 -44.07
CA VAL A 570 22.06 -10.70 -44.21
C VAL A 570 23.58 -10.53 -44.19
N LEU A 571 24.12 -9.54 -44.92
CA LEU A 571 25.56 -9.26 -44.94
C LEU A 571 26.08 -8.78 -43.57
N SER A 572 25.31 -7.95 -42.85
CA SER A 572 25.65 -7.55 -41.49
C SER A 572 25.70 -8.73 -40.52
N CYS A 573 24.76 -9.67 -40.62
CA CYS A 573 24.73 -10.85 -39.74
C CYS A 573 25.92 -11.78 -39.98
N ALA A 574 26.31 -12.01 -41.24
CA ALA A 574 27.48 -12.81 -41.61
C ALA A 574 28.80 -12.22 -41.07
N LEU A 575 28.97 -10.90 -41.14
CA LEU A 575 30.16 -10.21 -40.59
C LEU A 575 30.27 -10.33 -39.07
N ILE A 576 29.15 -10.25 -38.34
CA ILE A 576 29.12 -10.40 -36.88
C ILE A 576 29.52 -11.83 -36.48
N LEU A 577 29.02 -12.85 -37.17
CA LEU A 577 29.38 -14.25 -36.90
C LEU A 577 30.87 -14.52 -37.17
N ALA A 578 31.42 -13.99 -38.27
CA ALA A 578 32.85 -14.10 -38.58
C ALA A 578 33.73 -13.44 -37.49
N ALA A 579 33.32 -12.28 -36.98
CA ALA A 579 34.02 -11.60 -35.88
C ALA A 579 34.01 -12.43 -34.58
N PHE A 580 32.87 -13.05 -34.23
CA PHE A 580 32.77 -13.92 -33.05
C PHE A 580 33.68 -15.16 -33.15
N VAL A 581 33.73 -15.83 -34.31
CA VAL A 581 34.63 -16.97 -34.53
C VAL A 581 36.09 -16.56 -34.43
N GLY A 582 36.45 -15.41 -35.02
CA GLY A 582 37.81 -14.86 -34.92
C GLY A 582 38.23 -14.55 -33.48
N VAL A 583 37.37 -13.91 -32.70
CA VAL A 583 37.63 -13.62 -31.28
C VAL A 583 37.72 -14.92 -30.45
N PHE A 584 36.87 -15.91 -30.71
CA PHE A 584 36.92 -17.20 -30.03
C PHE A 584 38.25 -17.92 -30.30
N PHE A 585 38.72 -17.96 -31.55
CA PHE A 585 40.03 -18.53 -31.89
C PHE A 585 41.18 -17.78 -31.21
N LEU A 586 41.13 -16.45 -31.18
CA LEU A 586 42.16 -15.63 -30.51
C LEU A 586 42.20 -15.85 -28.99
N LEU A 587 41.07 -16.16 -28.36
CA LEU A 587 40.99 -16.53 -26.96
C LEU A 587 41.55 -17.93 -26.70
N GLN A 588 41.23 -18.92 -27.56
CA GLN A 588 41.79 -20.28 -27.47
C GLN A 588 43.32 -20.28 -27.63
N VAL A 589 43.86 -19.51 -28.59
CA VAL A 589 45.31 -19.37 -28.80
C VAL A 589 46.00 -18.66 -27.62
N ARG A 590 45.30 -17.76 -26.91
CA ARG A 590 45.83 -17.10 -25.69
C ARG A 590 45.75 -17.94 -24.42
N SER A 591 44.98 -19.02 -24.41
CA SER A 591 44.87 -19.94 -23.25
C SER A 591 45.72 -21.21 -23.37
N GLY A 592 46.42 -21.38 -24.49
CA GLY A 592 47.27 -22.55 -24.75
C GLY A 592 48.67 -22.44 -24.19
N ASP A 593 48.84 -22.63 -22.87
CA ASP A 593 50.16 -22.94 -22.29
C ASP A 593 50.06 -24.02 -21.19
N ALA A 594 49.63 -25.22 -21.61
CA ALA A 594 49.75 -26.46 -20.87
C ALA A 594 49.85 -27.61 -21.89
N ALA A 595 51.07 -28.03 -22.20
CA ALA A 595 51.33 -29.02 -23.24
C ALA A 595 50.82 -30.43 -22.91
N LEU A 596 50.57 -31.18 -23.97
CA LEU A 596 50.28 -32.62 -24.01
C LEU A 596 51.02 -33.44 -22.94
N THR A 597 50.29 -34.34 -22.25
CA THR A 597 50.69 -35.76 -22.21
C THR A 597 49.52 -36.65 -21.77
N TRP A 598 49.04 -37.48 -22.69
CA TRP A 598 48.05 -38.52 -22.43
C TRP A 598 48.81 -39.83 -22.15
N ARG A 599 48.67 -40.42 -20.95
CA ARG A 599 48.84 -41.88 -20.72
C ARG A 599 48.39 -42.35 -19.32
N THR A 600 47.29 -43.08 -19.31
CA THR A 600 47.06 -44.34 -18.58
C THR A 600 48.00 -44.72 -17.41
N LYS A 601 47.44 -44.84 -16.19
CA LYS A 601 47.53 -46.07 -15.38
C LYS A 601 46.55 -46.10 -14.19
N LEU A 602 45.88 -47.23 -14.00
CA LEU A 602 45.32 -47.63 -12.70
C LEU A 602 46.45 -48.07 -11.76
N SER A 603 46.29 -47.86 -10.45
CA SER A 603 46.19 -48.94 -9.42
C SER A 603 46.65 -48.53 -8.02
N SER A 604 45.97 -49.12 -7.01
CA SER A 604 46.46 -49.50 -5.65
C SER A 604 46.93 -48.39 -4.68
N VAL A 605 46.34 -48.18 -3.49
CA VAL A 605 46.16 -49.05 -2.27
C VAL A 605 47.26 -48.79 -1.22
N PHE A 606 46.82 -48.49 0.03
CA PHE A 606 47.61 -48.37 1.28
C PHE A 606 48.61 -47.18 1.34
N SER A 607 49.00 -46.62 2.49
CA SER A 607 48.61 -46.88 3.90
C SER A 607 48.86 -45.67 4.81
N ASP A 608 48.15 -45.68 5.94
CA ASP A 608 48.41 -44.98 7.21
C ASP A 608 49.89 -44.73 7.56
N THR A 609 50.22 -43.53 8.09
CA THR A 609 50.97 -43.41 9.36
C THR A 609 51.03 -41.98 9.89
N ARG A 610 50.86 -41.85 11.21
CA ARG A 610 51.07 -40.62 11.99
C ARG A 610 52.53 -40.16 11.97
N ARG A 611 52.77 -38.83 12.02
CA ARG A 611 53.98 -38.30 12.66
C ARG A 611 53.77 -36.96 13.36
N THR A 612 53.79 -37.01 14.68
CA THR A 612 53.88 -35.87 15.60
C THR A 612 55.25 -35.20 15.47
N ARG A 613 55.32 -33.86 15.60
CA ARG A 613 56.56 -33.19 16.00
C ARG A 613 56.26 -31.94 16.83
N LEU A 614 56.79 -31.91 18.05
CA LEU A 614 56.85 -30.71 18.88
C LEU A 614 57.87 -29.72 18.29
N GLY A 615 57.65 -28.43 18.54
CA GLY A 615 58.63 -27.36 18.36
C GLY A 615 58.27 -26.15 19.22
N LEU A 616 58.99 -25.94 20.33
CA LEU A 616 58.91 -24.72 21.12
C LEU A 616 59.60 -23.56 20.38
N GLY A 617 59.05 -22.35 20.50
CA GLY A 617 59.68 -21.11 20.03
C GLY A 617 59.11 -19.89 20.76
N LEU A 618 59.93 -19.25 21.59
CA LEU A 618 59.58 -18.02 22.33
C LEU A 618 59.72 -16.78 21.43
N GLY A 619 58.81 -15.81 21.58
CA GLY A 619 58.89 -14.51 20.92
C GLY A 619 57.94 -13.47 21.52
N PHE A 620 58.45 -12.60 22.38
CA PHE A 620 57.74 -11.42 22.88
C PHE A 620 57.88 -10.25 21.91
N GLN A 621 56.77 -9.65 21.44
CA GLN A 621 56.76 -8.19 21.24
C GLN A 621 55.34 -7.59 21.36
N ARG A 622 55.31 -6.28 21.59
CA ARG A 622 54.26 -5.55 22.32
C ARG A 622 53.62 -4.50 21.39
N GLY A 623 52.39 -4.74 20.94
CA GLY A 623 51.62 -3.80 20.12
C GLY A 623 50.42 -3.23 20.88
N ARG A 624 50.40 -1.92 21.14
CA ARG A 624 49.38 -1.21 21.94
C ARG A 624 48.43 -0.45 21.02
N GLU A 625 47.34 -1.06 20.57
CA GLU A 625 46.31 -0.34 19.79
C GLU A 625 45.30 0.38 20.69
N ARG A 626 44.97 1.60 20.28
CA ARG A 626 44.07 2.51 21.02
C ARG A 626 42.62 2.14 20.74
N LYS A 627 41.88 1.69 21.76
CA LYS A 627 40.42 1.58 21.70
C LYS A 627 39.79 2.98 21.70
N ALA A 628 39.52 3.53 20.51
CA ALA A 628 38.59 4.64 20.36
C ALA A 628 37.15 4.09 20.46
N ARG A 629 36.52 4.23 21.63
CA ARG A 629 35.07 4.04 21.78
C ARG A 629 34.38 5.28 21.26
N ILE A 630 33.63 5.16 20.16
CA ILE A 630 32.63 6.16 19.76
C ILE A 630 31.30 5.65 20.29
N CYS A 631 30.82 6.23 21.39
CA CYS A 631 29.47 6.01 21.89
C CYS A 631 28.58 7.12 21.35
N TYR A 632 27.50 6.76 20.65
CA TYR A 632 26.39 7.68 20.42
C TYR A 632 25.47 7.69 21.65
N LYS A 633 25.02 8.87 22.04
CA LYS A 633 24.03 9.04 23.12
C LYS A 633 22.62 8.85 22.56
N GLY A 634 21.88 7.90 23.13
CA GLY A 634 20.46 7.68 22.90
C GLY A 634 20.00 6.51 23.78
N ILE A 635 18.89 6.70 24.50
CA ILE A 635 18.30 5.79 25.50
C ILE A 635 19.10 5.71 26.84
N PRO A 636 18.47 6.06 27.99
CA PRO A 636 19.07 5.89 29.31
C PRO A 636 18.86 4.47 29.86
N THR A 637 19.95 3.77 30.20
CA THR A 637 19.90 2.53 30.98
C THR A 637 20.12 2.83 32.47
N VAL A 638 19.03 2.87 33.22
CA VAL A 638 18.99 2.59 34.66
C VAL A 638 18.25 1.24 34.74
N TRP A 639 18.63 0.21 35.49
CA TRP A 639 19.44 0.13 36.71
C TRP A 639 20.47 -1.00 36.61
N ALA A 640 21.54 -0.92 37.40
CA ALA A 640 22.34 -2.07 37.83
C ALA A 640 22.68 -1.86 39.31
N ASP A 641 22.58 -2.92 40.10
CA ASP A 641 22.44 -2.83 41.55
C ASP A 641 23.71 -2.40 42.31
N GLU A 642 23.47 -2.12 43.59
CA GLU A 642 24.39 -1.62 44.61
C GLU A 642 25.65 -2.46 44.77
N ASP A 643 26.79 -1.79 44.97
CA ASP A 643 27.73 -2.21 46.02
C ASP A 643 28.52 -1.01 46.57
N THR A 644 28.75 -1.04 47.88
CA THR A 644 29.16 0.13 48.68
C THR A 644 30.65 0.51 48.56
N VAL A 645 30.97 1.80 48.74
CA VAL A 645 31.90 2.34 49.78
C VAL A 645 31.84 3.87 49.77
N ALA A 646 31.79 4.48 50.96
CA ALA A 646 31.71 5.93 51.15
C ALA A 646 33.09 6.60 51.27
N CYS A 647 33.18 7.86 50.82
CA CYS A 647 34.12 8.85 51.36
C CYS A 647 33.65 10.28 51.03
N GLU A 648 33.42 11.05 52.10
CA GLU A 648 33.52 12.53 52.17
C GLU A 648 34.98 12.96 51.83
N SER A 649 35.35 14.20 51.49
CA SER A 649 34.66 15.49 51.25
C SER A 649 35.67 16.48 50.60
N GLU A 650 35.24 17.74 50.46
CA GLU A 650 36.04 18.97 50.29
C GLU A 650 36.39 19.47 48.88
N SER A 651 36.33 20.80 48.83
CA SER A 651 36.41 21.72 47.71
C SER A 651 37.83 21.94 47.18
N ASP A 652 37.94 22.38 45.92
CA ASP A 652 38.20 23.81 45.69
C ASP A 652 37.93 24.23 44.24
N SER A 653 37.71 25.53 44.08
CA SER A 653 37.21 26.21 42.88
C SER A 653 38.34 26.82 42.05
N GLU A 654 38.25 26.70 40.71
CA GLU A 654 38.68 27.76 39.77
C GLU A 654 37.73 27.84 38.57
N GLU A 655 37.50 29.06 38.09
CA GLU A 655 36.55 29.42 37.03
C GLU A 655 37.14 29.25 35.62
N VAL A 656 36.35 28.75 34.66
CA VAL A 656 36.51 29.05 33.22
C VAL A 656 35.13 29.23 32.59
N ASP A 657 34.99 30.28 31.77
CA ASP A 657 33.74 30.78 31.19
C ASP A 657 32.88 29.74 30.46
N GLY A 658 31.57 29.87 30.63
CA GLY A 658 30.56 29.14 29.87
C GLY A 658 29.92 29.98 28.77
N GLN A 659 29.84 29.43 27.55
CA GLN A 659 28.86 29.86 26.56
C GLN A 659 28.14 28.64 25.97
N SER A 660 26.91 28.45 26.46
CA SER A 660 25.92 27.57 25.85
C SER A 660 25.17 28.38 24.78
N GLU A 661 25.59 28.26 23.52
CA GLU A 661 24.84 28.88 22.43
C GLU A 661 23.55 28.11 22.15
N ARG A 662 22.44 28.83 22.26
CA ARG A 662 21.09 28.33 22.07
C ARG A 662 20.78 28.14 20.59
N THR A 663 20.17 27.01 20.25
CA THR A 663 19.47 26.83 18.97
C THR A 663 18.36 27.87 18.80
N ALA A 664 18.40 28.62 17.69
CA ALA A 664 17.35 29.54 17.31
C ALA A 664 16.43 28.89 16.25
N PHE A 665 15.15 28.73 16.60
CA PHE A 665 14.10 28.41 15.64
C PHE A 665 13.82 29.62 14.73
N ILE A 666 13.64 29.39 13.42
CA ILE A 666 12.99 30.35 12.54
C ILE A 666 11.66 29.78 12.06
N LYS A 667 10.60 30.43 12.52
CA LYS A 667 9.20 30.20 12.16
C LYS A 667 8.85 31.09 10.97
N THR A 668 8.52 30.52 9.81
CA THR A 668 7.98 31.29 8.67
C THR A 668 6.46 31.20 8.66
N GLN A 669 5.81 32.30 9.09
CA GLN A 669 4.43 32.58 8.71
C GLN A 669 4.42 33.17 7.29
N SER A 670 3.52 32.70 6.44
CA SER A 670 3.14 33.41 5.22
C SER A 670 1.64 33.70 5.25
N LEU A 671 1.31 34.97 5.43
CA LEU A 671 0.02 35.55 5.05
C LEU A 671 0.13 36.04 3.61
N LEU A 672 -0.53 35.35 2.67
CA LEU A 672 -1.29 35.88 1.53
C LEU A 672 -1.80 34.73 0.64
#